data_AF-A0A535ALW6-F1
#
_entry.id   AF-A0A535ALW6-F1
#
_cell.length_a   1.000
_cell.length_b   1.000
_cell.length_c   1.000
_cell.angle_alpha   90.00
_cell.angle_beta   90.00
_cell.angle_gamma   90.00
#
_symmetry.space_group_name_H-M   'P 1'
#
loop_
_entity.id
_entity.type
_entity.pdbx_description
1 polymer ?
#
loop_
_entity_poly.entity_id
_entity_poly.type
_entity_poly.pdbx_seq_one_letter_code
_entity_poly.pdbx_strand_id
1 'polypeptide(L)'
;MEGVALRQWLVECLRAVAYAAAPEASGKRDLRIDLLRGICVFVMIVDHVGGEQSWFYALTGGNRFFVSAAEGFVLLSGLSMGMVHANTISREGARVMLAKVFGRVRFLYALTVALTITFAAASVAFGTPYAAAMTPARDELSFALEVITFHRSYSLTDVLVLYTLLVLAAGPALWAMSRGLTWLVLALSFGAWTLAQISLDLVPRAWPIVDGGFPFAAWQLLFCIGLAAGYHRRRLEPFLAPARLVALGVASIAALVAINAIASQAFAGWVGVDVKELLFDKNDARIGRVLALIATASLLYAGLTVAWRPARRATGWLALPLGQSALFAYGVQLFVVAFWSSEFMAPVRLDRENALFQGAAVLMVWVATLLRPRVATALDRARVSAVHALEGAARAMRTSMRPRVGPRASLAIAALLLAGCGFGRVSDPALLVRATPSPTVASSYTFEPAEASEVAVDPGPGRVEEGTFYSTALKRTMRYIVYLPPAYADTATRFPTLYMLHGGSGFITEWVDYGLLSTADAMIRDGSIEPMIIVLPEGDQEYWVDHVVDASTGANGEKWGTYTAKEVVATIDARYRTIPSARQRAIGGLSMGGHGAMQLALNFPGTWTIVGAHSPSLRPEGDAPTYLGRGTQFAARDPYDIIAATPQVAKTITWWIDAGDVDPWQVQAKAISDELTSLGIANQWHEYAGDHSAAYWSAHVGDYLAFYSNAFASR
;
A
#
# COMPACT_ATOMS: atom_id res chain seq x y z
N MET A 1 -5.56 12.28 49.42
CA MET A 1 -4.42 12.04 48.52
C MET A 1 -4.61 10.83 47.60
N GLU A 2 -5.42 9.83 47.97
CA GLU A 2 -5.64 8.61 47.17
C GLU A 2 -6.32 8.83 45.81
N GLY A 3 -7.25 9.79 45.69
CA GLY A 3 -7.96 10.05 44.43
C GLY A 3 -7.12 10.67 43.31
N VAL A 4 -6.06 11.42 43.65
CA VAL A 4 -5.14 12.03 42.66
C VAL A 4 -4.17 10.98 42.12
N ALA A 5 -3.66 10.11 43.00
CA ALA A 5 -2.76 9.01 42.63
C ALA A 5 -3.47 7.98 41.73
N LEU A 6 -4.71 7.59 42.05
CA LEU A 6 -5.50 6.69 41.20
C LEU A 6 -5.76 7.28 39.81
N ARG A 7 -6.07 8.58 39.74
CA ARG A 7 -6.32 9.27 38.47
C ARG A 7 -5.06 9.36 37.60
N GLN A 8 -3.91 9.65 38.21
CA GLN A 8 -2.63 9.68 37.49
C GLN A 8 -2.24 8.30 36.97
N TRP A 9 -2.35 7.27 37.81
CA TRP A 9 -2.10 5.88 37.42
C TRP A 9 -3.00 5.43 36.26
N LEU A 10 -4.31 5.72 36.31
CA LEU A 10 -5.23 5.41 35.21
C LEU A 10 -4.86 6.13 33.90
N VAL A 11 -4.42 7.38 33.97
CA VAL A 11 -3.98 8.15 32.79
C VAL A 11 -2.72 7.54 32.18
N GLU A 12 -1.77 7.11 33.00
CA GLU A 12 -0.55 6.44 32.55
C GLU A 12 -0.85 5.08 31.90
N CYS A 13 -1.72 4.27 32.50
CA CYS A 13 -2.19 3.02 31.92
C CYS A 13 -2.86 3.24 30.56
N LEU A 14 -3.74 4.24 30.44
CA LEU A 14 -4.41 4.58 29.17
C LEU A 14 -3.41 5.06 28.11
N ARG A 15 -2.41 5.85 28.49
CA ARG A 15 -1.34 6.28 27.56
C ARG A 15 -0.51 5.10 27.06
N ALA A 16 -0.20 4.13 27.92
CA ALA A 16 0.60 2.96 27.56
C ALA A 16 -0.10 2.04 26.53
N VAL A 17 -1.43 2.04 26.48
CA VAL A 17 -2.21 1.23 25.53
C VAL A 17 -2.74 1.99 24.31
N ALA A 18 -2.59 3.32 24.31
CA ALA A 18 -3.03 4.20 23.23
C ALA A 18 -2.25 3.98 21.93
N TYR A 19 -2.85 4.39 20.81
CA TYR A 19 -2.23 4.30 19.48
C TYR A 19 -0.88 5.01 19.46
N ALA A 20 -0.80 6.23 20.01
CA ALA A 20 0.41 7.05 20.00
C ALA A 20 1.63 6.39 20.70
N ALA A 21 1.41 5.43 21.61
CA ALA A 21 2.47 4.70 22.28
C ALA A 21 2.88 3.40 21.56
N ALA A 22 2.26 3.11 20.42
CA ALA A 22 2.52 1.89 19.66
C ALA A 22 3.50 2.17 18.52
N PRO A 23 4.39 1.22 18.16
CA PRO A 23 5.34 1.40 17.06
C PRO A 23 4.66 1.76 15.73
N GLU A 24 3.41 1.36 15.54
CA GLU A 24 2.69 1.63 14.29
C GLU A 24 2.23 3.09 14.16
N ALA A 25 2.26 3.88 15.24
CA ALA A 25 1.90 5.29 15.18
C ALA A 25 2.96 6.18 14.50
N SER A 26 4.21 5.75 14.44
CA SER A 26 5.26 6.43 13.66
C SER A 26 5.20 6.06 12.16
N GLY A 27 4.39 5.05 11.78
CA GLY A 27 4.24 4.64 10.39
C GLY A 27 3.44 5.64 9.55
N LYS A 28 3.73 5.69 8.24
CA LYS A 28 2.99 6.54 7.26
C LYS A 28 1.53 6.15 7.08
N ARG A 29 1.16 4.94 7.48
CA ARG A 29 -0.16 4.33 7.30
C ARG A 29 -0.88 4.21 8.64
N ASP A 30 -2.07 4.80 8.74
CA ASP A 30 -2.89 4.71 9.95
C ASP A 30 -3.60 3.35 10.03
N LEU A 31 -3.03 2.43 10.79
CA LEU A 31 -3.55 1.05 10.89
C LEU A 31 -4.91 0.97 11.59
N ARG A 32 -5.36 2.02 12.28
CA ARG A 32 -6.73 2.05 12.83
C ARG A 32 -7.76 2.04 11.70
N ILE A 33 -7.47 2.75 10.60
CA ILE A 33 -8.37 2.80 9.44
C ILE A 33 -8.41 1.43 8.75
N ASP A 34 -7.26 0.77 8.60
CA ASP A 34 -7.23 -0.59 8.06
C ASP A 34 -7.98 -1.57 8.96
N LEU A 35 -7.78 -1.51 10.28
CA LEU A 35 -8.48 -2.38 11.22
C LEU A 35 -10.01 -2.21 11.12
N LEU A 36 -10.50 -0.97 11.04
CA LEU A 36 -11.93 -0.70 10.83
C LEU A 36 -12.44 -1.22 9.49
N ARG A 37 -11.68 -1.05 8.40
CA ARG A 37 -12.05 -1.62 7.09
C ARG A 37 -12.12 -3.14 7.13
N GLY A 38 -11.20 -3.77 7.85
CA GLY A 38 -11.19 -5.22 8.04
C GLY A 38 -12.38 -5.73 8.85
N ILE A 39 -12.78 -5.00 9.88
CA ILE A 39 -14.03 -5.29 10.62
C ILE A 39 -15.24 -5.17 9.68
N CYS A 40 -15.30 -4.14 8.83
CA CYS A 40 -16.38 -4.02 7.84
C CYS A 40 -16.42 -5.25 6.92
N VAL A 41 -15.27 -5.69 6.39
CA VAL A 41 -15.21 -6.91 5.55
C VAL A 41 -15.69 -8.14 6.32
N PHE A 42 -15.22 -8.35 7.55
CA PHE A 42 -15.66 -9.44 8.40
C PHE A 42 -17.19 -9.45 8.60
N VAL A 43 -17.77 -8.30 8.97
CA VAL A 43 -19.21 -8.15 9.16
C VAL A 43 -19.97 -8.45 7.87
N MET A 44 -19.50 -7.92 6.73
CA MET A 44 -20.15 -8.18 5.44
C MET A 44 -20.14 -9.68 5.08
N ILE A 45 -19.05 -10.42 5.35
CA ILE A 45 -19.01 -11.86 5.08
C ILE A 45 -20.08 -12.59 5.91
N VAL A 46 -20.10 -12.34 7.22
CA VAL A 46 -21.04 -12.99 8.15
C VAL A 46 -22.49 -12.67 7.77
N ASP A 47 -22.79 -11.39 7.50
CA ASP A 47 -24.14 -10.93 7.19
C ASP A 47 -24.65 -11.47 5.85
N HIS A 48 -23.76 -11.66 4.85
CA HIS A 48 -24.13 -12.22 3.55
C HIS A 48 -24.30 -13.74 3.55
N VAL A 49 -23.52 -14.48 4.35
CA VAL A 49 -23.72 -15.93 4.51
C VAL A 49 -25.03 -16.22 5.24
N GLY A 50 -25.43 -15.34 6.16
CA GLY A 50 -26.72 -15.41 6.86
C GLY A 50 -26.79 -16.54 7.89
N GLY A 51 -27.89 -16.60 8.63
CA GLY A 51 -28.12 -17.56 9.73
C GLY A 51 -28.45 -16.86 11.03
N GLU A 52 -29.73 -16.51 11.21
CA GLU A 52 -30.19 -15.60 12.28
C GLU A 52 -29.93 -16.08 13.70
N GLN A 53 -29.78 -17.40 13.91
CA GLN A 53 -29.49 -17.98 15.22
C GLN A 53 -27.99 -18.16 15.50
N SER A 54 -27.13 -17.82 14.53
CA SER A 54 -25.67 -17.84 14.73
C SER A 54 -25.24 -16.74 15.69
N TRP A 55 -24.35 -17.08 16.63
CA TRP A 55 -23.73 -16.09 17.52
C TRP A 55 -22.85 -15.09 16.77
N PHE A 56 -22.28 -15.47 15.62
CA PHE A 56 -21.57 -14.53 14.74
C PHE A 56 -22.54 -13.52 14.13
N TYR A 57 -23.72 -13.95 13.66
CA TYR A 57 -24.75 -13.05 13.12
C TYR A 57 -25.32 -12.12 14.20
N ALA A 58 -25.49 -12.62 15.43
CA ALA A 58 -25.86 -11.79 16.57
C ALA A 58 -24.78 -10.75 16.90
N LEU A 59 -23.50 -11.15 16.88
CA LEU A 59 -22.36 -10.28 17.14
C LEU A 59 -22.22 -9.15 16.11
N THR A 60 -22.49 -9.44 14.84
CA THR A 60 -22.45 -8.43 13.76
C THR A 60 -23.70 -7.56 13.71
N GLY A 61 -24.71 -7.87 14.53
CA GLY A 61 -26.00 -7.21 14.54
C GLY A 61 -26.94 -7.71 13.45
N GLY A 62 -26.49 -8.59 12.54
CA GLY A 62 -27.34 -9.29 11.59
C GLY A 62 -28.15 -8.35 10.69
N ASN A 63 -27.52 -7.32 10.12
CA ASN A 63 -28.20 -6.20 9.42
C ASN A 63 -29.26 -5.42 10.23
N ARG A 64 -29.38 -5.61 11.56
CA ARG A 64 -30.36 -4.91 12.42
C ARG A 64 -29.82 -3.63 13.06
N PHE A 65 -28.50 -3.42 13.01
CA PHE A 65 -27.90 -2.16 13.47
C PHE A 65 -28.31 -0.98 12.59
N PHE A 66 -28.40 0.21 13.20
CA PHE A 66 -28.72 1.46 12.49
C PHE A 66 -27.67 1.86 11.44
N VAL A 67 -26.49 1.25 11.49
CA VAL A 67 -25.39 1.42 10.54
C VAL A 67 -24.96 0.04 10.05
N SER A 68 -24.73 -0.08 8.75
CA SER A 68 -24.22 -1.28 8.12
C SER A 68 -22.72 -1.20 7.88
N ALA A 69 -22.06 -2.36 7.80
CA ALA A 69 -20.66 -2.42 7.43
C ALA A 69 -20.37 -1.87 6.02
N ALA A 70 -21.33 -1.95 5.10
CA ALA A 70 -21.20 -1.37 3.76
C ALA A 70 -21.04 0.17 3.82
N GLU A 71 -21.85 0.85 4.63
CA GLU A 71 -21.75 2.31 4.81
C GLU A 71 -20.41 2.71 5.44
N GLY A 72 -19.98 1.97 6.48
CA GLY A 72 -18.66 2.13 7.08
C GLY A 72 -17.54 1.93 6.06
N PHE A 73 -17.63 0.89 5.24
CA PHE A 73 -16.64 0.59 4.21
C PHE A 73 -16.56 1.69 3.14
N VAL A 74 -17.70 2.24 2.70
CA VAL A 74 -17.75 3.34 1.73
C VAL A 74 -17.13 4.62 2.29
N LEU A 75 -17.48 5.00 3.53
CA LEU A 75 -16.88 6.14 4.23
C LEU A 75 -15.36 6.00 4.38
N LEU A 76 -14.91 4.84 4.88
CA LEU A 76 -13.48 4.56 5.10
C LEU A 76 -12.69 4.47 3.80
N SER A 77 -13.31 3.99 2.71
CA SER A 77 -12.70 3.97 1.39
C SER A 77 -12.51 5.38 0.84
N GLY A 78 -13.50 6.27 1.02
CA GLY A 78 -13.36 7.69 0.73
C GLY A 78 -12.22 8.32 1.53
N LEU A 79 -12.18 8.08 2.84
CA LEU A 79 -11.11 8.55 3.75
C LEU A 79 -9.72 8.11 3.29
N SER A 80 -9.55 6.81 3.00
CA SER A 80 -8.30 6.27 2.48
C SER A 80 -7.89 6.90 1.16
N MET A 81 -8.85 7.05 0.23
CA MET A 81 -8.60 7.63 -1.09
C MET A 81 -8.20 9.10 -0.98
N GLY A 82 -8.86 9.87 -0.11
CA GLY A 82 -8.55 11.27 0.17
C GLY A 82 -7.13 11.45 0.68
N MET A 83 -6.70 10.65 1.66
CA MET A 83 -5.34 10.72 2.22
C MET A 83 -4.27 10.37 1.19
N VAL A 84 -4.45 9.26 0.47
CA VAL A 84 -3.47 8.78 -0.53
C VAL A 84 -3.31 9.77 -1.68
N HIS A 85 -4.42 10.29 -2.20
CA HIS A 85 -4.37 11.20 -3.34
C HIS A 85 -4.07 12.64 -2.96
N ALA A 86 -4.36 13.10 -1.74
CA ALA A 86 -3.82 14.38 -1.26
C ALA A 86 -2.30 14.37 -1.26
N ASN A 87 -1.69 13.29 -0.78
CA ASN A 87 -0.23 13.13 -0.82
C ASN A 87 0.29 13.10 -2.27
N THR A 88 -0.38 12.33 -3.15
CA THR A 88 -0.05 12.29 -4.59
C THR A 88 -0.13 13.68 -5.23
N ILE A 89 -1.19 14.46 -4.97
CA ILE A 89 -1.37 15.81 -5.51
C ILE A 89 -0.25 16.73 -5.01
N SER A 90 0.13 16.63 -3.73
CA SER A 90 1.18 17.47 -3.15
C SER A 90 2.58 17.15 -3.68
N ARG A 91 2.84 15.92 -4.12
CA ARG A 91 4.15 15.45 -4.57
C ARG A 91 4.30 15.47 -6.10
N GLU A 92 3.31 14.90 -6.80
CA GLU A 92 3.36 14.58 -8.24
C GLU A 92 2.38 15.45 -9.05
N GLY A 93 1.52 16.23 -8.38
CA GLY A 93 0.54 17.11 -9.02
C GLY A 93 -0.78 16.43 -9.39
N ALA A 94 -1.77 17.26 -9.74
CA ALA A 94 -3.13 16.81 -10.00
C ALA A 94 -3.27 15.95 -11.26
N ARG A 95 -2.41 16.13 -12.28
CA ARG A 95 -2.42 15.32 -13.51
C ARG A 95 -2.10 13.86 -13.22
N VAL A 96 -1.05 13.62 -12.42
CA VAL A 96 -0.63 12.27 -12.03
C VAL A 96 -1.68 11.61 -11.13
N MET A 97 -2.26 12.38 -10.21
CA MET A 97 -3.42 11.91 -9.42
C MET A 97 -4.56 11.45 -10.32
N LEU A 98 -4.97 12.26 -11.31
CA LEU A 98 -6.04 11.89 -12.23
C LEU A 98 -5.71 10.61 -13.00
N ALA A 99 -4.48 10.47 -13.51
CA ALA A 99 -4.03 9.25 -14.17
C ALA A 99 -4.12 8.01 -13.26
N LYS A 100 -3.72 8.12 -11.99
CA LYS A 100 -3.83 7.03 -10.99
C LYS A 100 -5.30 6.68 -10.71
N VAL A 101 -6.16 7.68 -10.54
CA VAL A 101 -7.61 7.47 -10.31
C VAL A 101 -8.26 6.81 -11.51
N PHE A 102 -8.08 7.34 -12.73
CA PHE A 102 -8.65 6.76 -13.95
C PHE A 102 -8.08 5.37 -14.25
N GLY A 103 -6.80 5.12 -13.96
CA GLY A 103 -6.21 3.79 -14.02
C GLY A 103 -6.97 2.78 -13.15
N ARG A 104 -7.32 3.19 -11.92
CA ARG A 104 -8.12 2.37 -10.99
C ARG A 104 -9.57 2.21 -11.43
N VAL A 105 -10.19 3.26 -12.00
CA VAL A 105 -11.55 3.18 -12.57
C VAL A 105 -11.61 2.13 -13.68
N ARG A 106 -10.67 2.15 -14.64
CA ARG A 106 -10.65 1.17 -15.73
C ARG A 106 -10.58 -0.27 -15.22
N PHE A 107 -9.74 -0.52 -14.21
CA PHE A 107 -9.63 -1.83 -13.58
C PHE A 107 -10.93 -2.25 -12.90
N LEU A 108 -11.51 -1.37 -12.06
CA LEU A 108 -12.75 -1.66 -11.35
C LEU A 108 -13.93 -1.86 -12.30
N TYR A 109 -14.01 -1.08 -13.36
CA TYR A 109 -15.01 -1.22 -14.41
C TYR A 109 -14.92 -2.59 -15.08
N ALA A 110 -13.74 -2.97 -15.59
CA ALA A 110 -13.54 -4.25 -16.25
C ALA A 110 -13.82 -5.43 -15.31
N LEU A 111 -13.38 -5.33 -14.04
CA LEU A 111 -13.65 -6.33 -13.02
C LEU A 111 -15.14 -6.47 -12.74
N THR A 112 -15.86 -5.35 -12.59
CA THR A 112 -17.29 -5.35 -12.28
C THR A 112 -18.09 -5.97 -13.43
N VAL A 113 -17.84 -5.57 -14.68
CA VAL A 113 -18.48 -6.15 -15.86
C VAL A 113 -18.21 -7.66 -15.95
N ALA A 114 -16.94 -8.07 -15.80
CA ALA A 114 -16.56 -9.48 -15.87
C ALA A 114 -17.24 -10.33 -14.78
N LEU A 115 -17.26 -9.83 -13.53
CA LEU A 115 -17.89 -10.51 -12.42
C LEU A 115 -19.41 -10.59 -12.59
N THR A 116 -20.07 -9.50 -13.02
CA THR A 116 -21.52 -9.50 -13.26
C THR A 116 -21.90 -10.55 -14.32
N ILE A 117 -21.17 -10.61 -15.44
CA ILE A 117 -21.41 -11.61 -16.49
C ILE A 117 -21.16 -13.03 -15.96
N THR A 118 -20.06 -13.22 -15.24
CA THR A 118 -19.66 -14.54 -14.71
C THR A 118 -20.65 -15.04 -13.67
N PHE A 119 -21.09 -14.19 -12.73
CA PHE A 119 -22.08 -14.57 -11.75
C PHE A 119 -23.45 -14.79 -12.35
N ALA A 120 -23.88 -13.99 -13.34
CA ALA A 120 -25.13 -14.25 -14.05
C ALA A 120 -25.10 -15.61 -14.76
N ALA A 121 -24.02 -15.91 -15.50
CA ALA A 121 -23.85 -17.20 -16.18
C ALA A 121 -23.77 -18.38 -15.20
N ALA A 122 -23.00 -18.24 -14.11
CA ALA A 122 -22.88 -19.24 -13.07
C ALA A 122 -24.23 -19.46 -12.36
N SER A 123 -24.99 -18.39 -12.12
CA SER A 123 -26.30 -18.46 -11.48
C SER A 123 -27.29 -19.30 -12.30
N VAL A 124 -27.29 -19.13 -13.62
CA VAL A 124 -28.06 -19.98 -14.55
C VAL A 124 -27.55 -21.42 -14.54
N ALA A 125 -26.23 -21.62 -14.62
CA ALA A 125 -25.62 -22.95 -14.71
C ALA A 125 -25.79 -23.79 -13.43
N PHE A 126 -25.75 -23.16 -12.25
CA PHE A 126 -25.82 -23.83 -10.95
C PHE A 126 -27.17 -23.66 -10.25
N GLY A 127 -28.18 -23.08 -10.93
CA GLY A 127 -29.54 -22.94 -10.44
C GLY A 127 -29.66 -22.13 -9.15
N THR A 128 -28.85 -21.07 -8.97
CA THR A 128 -28.87 -20.33 -7.70
C THR A 128 -30.14 -19.48 -7.56
N PRO A 129 -30.63 -19.19 -6.33
CA PRO A 129 -31.84 -18.38 -6.11
C PRO A 129 -31.81 -17.01 -6.79
N TYR A 130 -30.60 -16.50 -7.02
CA TYR A 130 -30.37 -15.21 -7.65
C TYR A 130 -30.71 -15.19 -9.15
N ALA A 131 -30.62 -16.30 -9.88
CA ALA A 131 -31.04 -16.36 -11.29
C ALA A 131 -32.54 -16.08 -11.44
N ALA A 132 -33.32 -16.56 -10.47
CA ALA A 132 -34.77 -16.36 -10.42
C ALA A 132 -35.17 -14.93 -9.99
N ALA A 133 -34.27 -14.20 -9.34
CA ALA A 133 -34.49 -12.84 -8.86
C ALA A 133 -34.05 -11.73 -9.84
N MET A 134 -33.30 -12.07 -10.90
CA MET A 134 -32.89 -11.10 -11.91
C MET A 134 -34.07 -10.72 -12.81
N THR A 135 -34.24 -9.43 -13.07
CA THR A 135 -35.20 -8.96 -14.07
C THR A 135 -34.82 -9.56 -15.43
N PRO A 136 -35.72 -10.20 -16.19
CA PRO A 136 -35.36 -10.74 -17.50
C PRO A 136 -34.88 -9.63 -18.44
N ALA A 137 -33.75 -9.85 -19.12
CA ALA A 137 -33.35 -9.01 -20.26
C ALA A 137 -34.18 -9.38 -21.50
N ARG A 138 -34.28 -8.46 -22.46
CA ARG A 138 -35.04 -8.72 -23.71
C ARG A 138 -34.38 -9.80 -24.55
N ASP A 139 -33.05 -9.78 -24.59
CA ASP A 139 -32.16 -10.68 -25.34
C ASP A 139 -30.73 -10.60 -24.79
N GLU A 140 -29.84 -11.51 -25.22
CA GLU A 140 -28.45 -11.60 -24.76
C GLU A 140 -27.63 -10.33 -25.03
N LEU A 141 -27.89 -9.64 -26.14
CA LEU A 141 -27.19 -8.41 -26.50
C LEU A 141 -27.66 -7.26 -25.60
N SER A 142 -28.96 -7.14 -25.33
CA SER A 142 -29.52 -6.17 -24.39
C SER A 142 -28.94 -6.38 -22.99
N PHE A 143 -28.82 -7.63 -22.53
CA PHE A 143 -28.18 -7.96 -21.27
C PHE A 143 -26.71 -7.48 -21.24
N ALA A 144 -25.93 -7.83 -22.26
CA ALA A 144 -24.52 -7.44 -22.34
C ALA A 144 -24.36 -5.91 -22.37
N LEU A 145 -25.18 -5.21 -23.15
CA LEU A 145 -25.15 -3.75 -23.25
C LEU A 145 -25.57 -3.10 -21.92
N GLU A 146 -26.61 -3.58 -21.27
CA GLU A 146 -27.06 -3.07 -19.98
C GLU A 146 -25.99 -3.29 -18.89
N VAL A 147 -25.28 -4.42 -18.89
CA VAL A 147 -24.17 -4.67 -17.95
C VAL A 147 -22.95 -3.80 -18.25
N ILE A 148 -22.51 -3.71 -19.52
CA ILE A 148 -21.36 -2.89 -19.94
C ILE A 148 -21.63 -1.40 -19.68
N THR A 149 -22.88 -0.97 -19.82
CA THR A 149 -23.29 0.40 -19.50
C THR A 149 -23.78 0.55 -18.07
N PHE A 150 -23.54 -0.39 -17.14
CA PHE A 150 -23.99 -0.28 -15.74
C PHE A 150 -25.49 0.05 -15.55
N HIS A 151 -26.34 -0.23 -16.53
CA HIS A 151 -27.80 -0.18 -16.39
C HIS A 151 -28.36 -1.47 -15.80
N ARG A 152 -27.54 -2.52 -15.72
CA ARG A 152 -27.85 -3.78 -15.05
C ARG A 152 -26.65 -4.25 -14.26
N SER A 153 -26.94 -4.81 -13.08
CA SER A 153 -25.93 -5.43 -12.23
C SER A 153 -26.43 -6.79 -11.75
N TYR A 154 -25.56 -7.52 -11.06
CA TYR A 154 -25.92 -8.71 -10.32
C TYR A 154 -25.89 -8.34 -8.84
N SER A 155 -26.90 -8.72 -8.05
CA SER A 155 -27.03 -8.23 -6.66
C SER A 155 -25.78 -8.36 -5.76
N LEU A 156 -24.92 -9.36 -6.01
CA LEU A 156 -23.62 -9.50 -5.32
C LEU A 156 -22.55 -8.49 -5.79
N THR A 157 -22.64 -7.97 -7.02
CA THR A 157 -21.70 -7.00 -7.63
C THR A 157 -22.18 -5.55 -7.62
N ASP A 158 -23.41 -5.26 -7.18
CA ASP A 158 -24.00 -3.91 -7.20
C ASP A 158 -23.16 -2.85 -6.47
N VAL A 159 -22.62 -3.20 -5.30
CA VAL A 159 -21.77 -2.25 -4.55
C VAL A 159 -20.44 -2.01 -5.27
N LEU A 160 -20.01 -2.92 -6.15
CA LEU A 160 -18.83 -2.75 -7.00
C LEU A 160 -19.12 -1.78 -8.16
N VAL A 161 -20.36 -1.80 -8.70
CA VAL A 161 -20.85 -0.76 -9.61
C VAL A 161 -20.85 0.59 -8.91
N LEU A 162 -21.48 0.69 -7.73
CA LEU A 162 -21.46 1.90 -6.90
C LEU A 162 -20.01 2.38 -6.69
N TYR A 163 -19.12 1.49 -6.21
CA TYR A 163 -17.74 1.85 -5.90
C TYR A 163 -16.98 2.34 -7.14
N THR A 164 -17.20 1.73 -8.30
CA THR A 164 -16.61 2.20 -9.57
C THR A 164 -17.05 3.62 -9.90
N LEU A 165 -18.35 3.93 -9.74
CA LEU A 165 -18.90 5.27 -9.95
C LEU A 165 -18.36 6.28 -8.92
N LEU A 166 -18.22 5.89 -7.66
CA LEU A 166 -17.65 6.73 -6.60
C LEU A 166 -16.18 7.08 -6.89
N VAL A 167 -15.37 6.09 -7.30
CA VAL A 167 -13.96 6.31 -7.67
C VAL A 167 -13.85 7.18 -8.93
N LEU A 168 -14.77 7.02 -9.89
CA LEU A 168 -14.85 7.89 -11.06
C LEU A 168 -15.14 9.35 -10.65
N ALA A 169 -16.13 9.57 -9.77
CA ALA A 169 -16.46 10.89 -9.24
C ALA A 169 -15.35 11.49 -8.37
N ALA A 170 -14.53 10.65 -7.73
CA ALA A 170 -13.42 11.08 -6.89
C ALA A 170 -12.37 11.89 -7.67
N GLY A 171 -12.14 11.59 -8.96
CA GLY A 171 -11.15 12.29 -9.78
C GLY A 171 -11.43 13.80 -9.89
N PRO A 172 -12.59 14.20 -10.47
CA PRO A 172 -13.02 15.61 -10.51
C PRO A 172 -13.13 16.24 -9.12
N ALA A 173 -13.62 15.49 -8.13
CA ALA A 173 -13.73 15.98 -6.75
C ALA A 173 -12.36 16.33 -6.15
N LEU A 174 -11.38 15.44 -6.23
CA LEU A 174 -10.01 15.66 -5.75
C LEU A 174 -9.32 16.79 -6.51
N TRP A 175 -9.57 16.90 -7.82
CA TRP A 175 -9.09 18.03 -8.61
C TRP A 175 -9.69 19.36 -8.13
N ALA A 176 -11.00 19.41 -7.86
CA ALA A 176 -11.64 20.61 -7.32
C ALA A 176 -11.13 20.95 -5.91
N MET A 177 -10.95 19.95 -5.04
CA MET A 177 -10.34 20.13 -3.71
C MET A 177 -8.92 20.69 -3.80
N SER A 178 -8.13 20.26 -4.79
CA SER A 178 -6.78 20.81 -5.04
C SER A 178 -6.77 22.29 -5.38
N ARG A 179 -7.90 22.84 -5.81
CA ARG A 179 -8.11 24.28 -6.09
C ARG A 179 -8.78 25.03 -4.94
N GLY A 180 -8.88 24.42 -3.75
CA GLY A 180 -9.58 25.02 -2.60
C GLY A 180 -11.10 24.98 -2.68
N LEU A 181 -11.68 24.27 -3.67
CA LEU A 181 -13.13 24.19 -3.89
C LEU A 181 -13.77 23.01 -3.14
N THR A 182 -13.22 22.62 -1.98
CA THR A 182 -13.79 21.52 -1.18
C THR A 182 -15.23 21.82 -0.74
N TRP A 183 -15.54 23.08 -0.43
CA TRP A 183 -16.90 23.49 -0.07
C TRP A 183 -17.89 23.22 -1.22
N LEU A 184 -17.48 23.43 -2.47
CA LEU A 184 -18.31 23.18 -3.65
C LEU A 184 -18.55 21.68 -3.83
N VAL A 185 -17.52 20.86 -3.64
CA VAL A 185 -17.67 19.39 -3.69
C VAL A 185 -18.68 18.91 -2.63
N LEU A 186 -18.56 19.39 -1.40
CA LEU A 186 -19.47 19.01 -0.32
C LEU A 186 -20.89 19.56 -0.53
N ALA A 187 -21.03 20.79 -1.03
CA ALA A 187 -22.33 21.38 -1.34
C ALA A 187 -23.05 20.65 -2.48
N LEU A 188 -22.34 20.30 -3.55
CA LEU A 188 -22.88 19.51 -4.66
C LEU A 188 -23.26 18.10 -4.19
N SER A 189 -22.39 17.46 -3.39
CA SER A 189 -22.65 16.14 -2.81
C SER A 189 -23.89 16.16 -1.89
N PHE A 190 -23.97 17.13 -0.98
CA PHE A 190 -25.12 17.29 -0.09
C PHE A 190 -26.40 17.65 -0.85
N GLY A 191 -26.31 18.49 -1.88
CA GLY A 191 -27.42 18.85 -2.76
C GLY A 191 -27.96 17.64 -3.51
N ALA A 192 -27.09 16.82 -4.10
CA ALA A 192 -27.49 15.59 -4.78
C ALA A 192 -28.15 14.58 -3.81
N TRP A 193 -27.62 14.44 -2.60
CA TRP A 193 -28.24 13.62 -1.56
C TRP A 193 -29.61 14.18 -1.14
N THR A 194 -29.72 15.49 -0.90
CA THR A 194 -30.98 16.15 -0.49
C THR A 194 -32.06 15.98 -1.55
N LEU A 195 -31.71 16.16 -2.82
CA LEU A 195 -32.61 15.91 -3.94
C LEU A 195 -33.09 14.46 -3.97
N ALA A 196 -32.21 13.50 -3.69
CA ALA A 196 -32.59 12.09 -3.56
C ALA A 196 -33.51 11.80 -2.35
N GLN A 197 -33.53 12.65 -1.32
CA GLN A 197 -34.41 12.48 -0.15
C GLN A 197 -35.84 12.99 -0.37
N ILE A 198 -36.02 14.05 -1.17
CA ILE A 198 -37.29 14.80 -1.28
C ILE A 198 -38.27 14.17 -2.28
N SER A 199 -37.79 13.55 -3.37
CA SER A 199 -38.63 12.74 -4.26
C SER A 199 -37.78 11.88 -5.20
N LEU A 200 -38.06 10.57 -5.20
CA LEU A 200 -37.45 9.58 -6.11
C LEU A 200 -37.97 9.70 -7.57
N ASP A 201 -39.09 10.43 -7.78
CA ASP A 201 -39.76 10.54 -9.09
C ASP A 201 -39.41 11.84 -9.85
N LEU A 202 -39.06 12.91 -9.14
CA LEU A 202 -38.78 14.24 -9.74
C LEU A 202 -37.34 14.40 -10.21
N VAL A 203 -36.41 13.60 -9.68
CA VAL A 203 -35.08 13.43 -10.24
C VAL A 203 -35.09 12.07 -10.90
N PRO A 204 -35.19 11.98 -12.24
CA PRO A 204 -34.94 10.73 -12.93
C PRO A 204 -33.63 10.19 -12.35
N ARG A 205 -33.62 8.94 -11.88
CA ARG A 205 -32.35 8.25 -11.67
C ARG A 205 -31.63 8.42 -13.00
N ALA A 206 -30.65 9.32 -13.09
CA ALA A 206 -30.00 9.63 -14.37
C ALA A 206 -29.32 8.38 -14.97
N TRP A 207 -29.23 7.33 -14.14
CA TRP A 207 -28.68 6.02 -14.40
C TRP A 207 -29.36 4.97 -13.49
N PRO A 208 -30.60 4.54 -13.77
CA PRO A 208 -31.26 3.51 -12.95
C PRO A 208 -30.57 2.18 -13.23
N ILE A 209 -30.00 1.59 -12.18
CA ILE A 209 -29.42 0.25 -12.25
C ILE A 209 -30.54 -0.74 -11.98
N VAL A 210 -30.96 -1.46 -13.02
CA VAL A 210 -31.87 -2.60 -12.91
C VAL A 210 -31.19 -3.66 -12.05
N ASP A 211 -31.95 -4.22 -11.12
CA ASP A 211 -31.49 -5.19 -10.10
C ASP A 211 -30.44 -4.62 -9.11
N GLY A 212 -30.23 -3.29 -9.09
CA GLY A 212 -29.22 -2.60 -8.28
C GLY A 212 -29.72 -2.08 -6.93
N GLY A 213 -29.03 -2.42 -5.84
CA GLY A 213 -29.41 -2.04 -4.46
C GLY A 213 -28.90 -0.69 -3.92
N PHE A 214 -28.08 0.06 -4.66
CA PHE A 214 -27.34 1.21 -4.12
C PHE A 214 -27.46 2.49 -5.00
N PRO A 215 -28.44 3.37 -4.75
CA PRO A 215 -28.59 4.64 -5.44
C PRO A 215 -27.36 5.53 -5.28
N PHE A 216 -26.67 5.83 -6.39
CA PHE A 216 -25.45 6.64 -6.38
C PHE A 216 -25.65 7.99 -5.68
N ALA A 217 -26.74 8.70 -5.98
CA ALA A 217 -27.03 10.04 -5.44
C ALA A 217 -27.07 10.07 -3.90
N ALA A 218 -27.57 9.01 -3.27
CA ALA A 218 -27.63 8.86 -1.83
C ALA A 218 -26.27 8.46 -1.24
N TRP A 219 -25.66 7.40 -1.78
CA TRP A 219 -24.45 6.80 -1.21
C TRP A 219 -23.18 7.62 -1.42
N GLN A 220 -23.14 8.47 -2.45
CA GLN A 220 -21.97 9.31 -2.71
C GLN A 220 -21.68 10.31 -1.58
N LEU A 221 -22.68 10.73 -0.80
CA LEU A 221 -22.47 11.61 0.34
C LEU A 221 -21.52 10.99 1.37
N LEU A 222 -21.72 9.71 1.71
CA LEU A 222 -20.89 8.99 2.68
C LEU A 222 -19.42 8.95 2.21
N PHE A 223 -19.23 8.63 0.93
CA PHE A 223 -17.91 8.60 0.32
C PHE A 223 -17.26 9.98 0.26
N CYS A 224 -18.00 11.03 -0.13
CA CYS A 224 -17.50 12.40 -0.24
C CYS A 224 -17.12 13.00 1.11
N ILE A 225 -17.87 12.71 2.18
CA ILE A 225 -17.49 13.08 3.56
C ILE A 225 -16.14 12.44 3.90
N GLY A 226 -15.99 11.14 3.65
CA GLY A 226 -14.72 10.43 3.83
C GLY A 226 -13.60 11.05 3.00
N LEU A 227 -13.83 11.25 1.71
CA LEU A 227 -12.86 11.80 0.75
C LEU A 227 -12.34 13.18 1.19
N ALA A 228 -13.25 14.08 1.60
CA ALA A 228 -12.88 15.40 2.10
C ALA A 228 -12.12 15.32 3.43
N ALA A 229 -12.56 14.46 4.36
CA ALA A 229 -11.89 14.25 5.64
C ALA A 229 -10.47 13.68 5.45
N GLY A 230 -10.29 12.76 4.50
CA GLY A 230 -8.99 12.20 4.13
C GLY A 230 -8.10 13.22 3.45
N TYR A 231 -8.65 13.99 2.51
CA TYR A 231 -7.90 15.03 1.81
C TYR A 231 -7.37 16.11 2.77
N HIS A 232 -8.19 16.51 3.75
CA HIS A 232 -7.84 17.51 4.77
C HIS A 232 -7.33 16.90 6.08
N ARG A 233 -6.89 15.64 6.09
CA ARG A 233 -6.53 14.90 7.32
C ARG A 233 -5.56 15.63 8.24
N ARG A 234 -4.59 16.36 7.67
CA ARG A 234 -3.62 17.17 8.43
C ARG A 234 -4.28 18.38 9.11
N ARG A 235 -5.18 19.08 8.41
CA ARG A 235 -5.93 20.22 8.98
C ARG A 235 -6.94 19.78 10.05
N LEU A 236 -7.48 18.57 9.90
CA LEU A 236 -8.42 17.97 10.84
C LEU A 236 -7.74 17.32 12.05
N GLU A 237 -6.42 17.19 12.07
CA GLU A 237 -5.70 16.50 13.16
C GLU A 237 -6.08 16.99 14.56
N PRO A 238 -6.18 18.30 14.85
CA PRO A 238 -6.62 18.75 16.17
C PRO A 238 -8.05 18.32 16.51
N PHE A 239 -8.92 18.16 15.51
CA PHE A 239 -10.32 17.73 15.69
C PHE A 239 -10.47 16.22 15.86
N LEU A 240 -9.44 15.45 15.50
CA LEU A 240 -9.43 13.99 15.61
C LEU A 240 -8.92 13.50 16.98
N ALA A 241 -8.73 14.42 17.94
CA ALA A 241 -8.47 14.07 19.33
C ALA A 241 -9.65 13.26 19.91
N PRO A 242 -9.40 12.20 20.71
CA PRO A 242 -10.46 11.31 21.21
C PRO A 242 -11.61 12.04 21.90
N ALA A 243 -11.34 13.05 22.72
CA ALA A 243 -12.38 13.80 23.41
C ALA A 243 -13.34 14.53 22.45
N ARG A 244 -12.81 15.09 21.35
CA ARG A 244 -13.61 15.81 20.34
C ARG A 244 -14.41 14.84 19.48
N LEU A 245 -13.84 13.69 19.15
CA LEU A 245 -14.55 12.62 18.45
C LEU A 245 -15.66 11.99 19.29
N VAL A 246 -15.44 11.82 20.59
CA VAL A 246 -16.50 11.41 21.53
C VAL A 246 -17.58 12.47 21.60
N ALA A 247 -17.23 13.76 21.73
CA ALA A 247 -18.20 14.85 21.72
C ALA A 247 -19.02 14.88 20.41
N LEU A 248 -18.37 14.71 19.25
CA LEU A 248 -19.04 14.60 17.96
C LEU A 248 -19.99 13.41 17.93
N GLY A 249 -19.55 12.23 18.39
CA GLY A 249 -20.37 11.03 18.41
C GLY A 249 -21.59 11.16 19.32
N VAL A 250 -21.41 11.71 20.52
CA VAL A 250 -22.51 11.99 21.46
C VAL A 250 -23.48 13.03 20.89
N ALA A 251 -22.96 14.10 20.27
CA ALA A 251 -23.80 15.11 19.62
C ALA A 251 -24.61 14.53 18.45
N SER A 252 -24.01 13.65 17.64
CA SER A 252 -24.70 12.94 16.57
C SER A 252 -25.79 11.99 17.10
N ILE A 253 -25.54 11.29 18.21
CA ILE A 253 -26.56 10.46 18.87
C ILE A 253 -27.70 11.34 19.42
N ALA A 254 -27.38 12.46 20.07
CA ALA A 254 -28.39 13.38 20.58
C ALA A 254 -29.26 13.97 19.46
N ALA A 255 -28.63 14.39 18.35
CA ALA A 255 -29.34 14.84 17.16
C ALA A 255 -30.23 13.75 16.57
N LEU A 256 -29.75 12.51 16.51
CA LEU A 256 -30.51 11.36 16.04
C LEU A 256 -31.75 11.10 16.91
N VAL A 257 -31.59 11.11 18.23
CA VAL A 257 -32.70 10.93 19.18
C VAL A 257 -33.73 12.05 19.03
N ALA A 258 -33.27 13.30 18.90
CA ALA A 258 -34.15 14.45 18.70
C ALA A 258 -34.93 14.36 17.38
N ILE A 259 -34.26 14.04 16.26
CA ILE A 259 -34.90 13.88 14.95
C ILE A 259 -35.93 12.75 14.98
N ASN A 260 -35.58 11.61 15.60
CA ASN A 260 -36.51 10.51 15.74
C ASN A 260 -37.75 10.90 16.56
N ALA A 261 -37.56 11.58 17.70
CA ALA A 261 -38.67 12.05 18.53
C ALA A 261 -39.57 13.05 17.78
N ILE A 262 -38.97 14.03 17.09
CA ILE A 262 -39.71 15.02 16.29
C ILE A 262 -40.49 14.34 15.18
N ALA A 263 -39.88 13.42 14.43
CA ALA A 263 -40.54 12.70 13.34
C ALA A 263 -41.66 11.79 13.87
N SER A 264 -41.42 11.04 14.96
CA SER A 264 -42.44 10.21 15.59
C SER A 264 -43.64 11.02 16.06
N GLN A 265 -43.42 12.24 16.55
CA GLN A 265 -44.50 13.14 16.96
C GLN A 265 -45.21 13.77 15.76
N ALA A 266 -44.47 14.26 14.77
CA ALA A 266 -45.02 14.95 13.60
C ALA A 266 -45.91 14.04 12.73
N PHE A 267 -45.52 12.76 12.62
CA PHE A 267 -46.27 11.75 11.87
C PHE A 267 -47.15 10.86 12.76
N ALA A 268 -47.34 11.22 14.03
CA ALA A 268 -48.25 10.52 14.91
C ALA A 268 -49.68 10.54 14.33
N GLY A 269 -50.23 9.37 14.01
CA GLY A 269 -51.57 9.22 13.45
C GLY A 269 -51.66 9.26 11.92
N TRP A 270 -50.54 9.42 11.20
CA TRP A 270 -50.53 9.30 9.74
C TRP A 270 -50.56 7.82 9.34
N VAL A 271 -51.59 7.40 8.61
CA VAL A 271 -51.73 6.02 8.14
C VAL A 271 -50.72 5.74 7.03
N GLY A 272 -49.92 4.69 7.19
CA GLY A 272 -48.96 4.22 6.18
C GLY A 272 -47.57 4.86 6.24
N VAL A 273 -47.26 5.70 7.24
CA VAL A 273 -45.92 6.26 7.44
C VAL A 273 -45.17 5.45 8.49
N ASP A 274 -44.14 4.71 8.07
CA ASP A 274 -43.17 4.12 9.00
C ASP A 274 -42.01 5.11 9.23
N VAL A 275 -41.97 5.73 10.41
CA VAL A 275 -40.93 6.68 10.80
C VAL A 275 -39.53 6.04 10.82
N LYS A 276 -39.45 4.73 11.12
CA LYS A 276 -38.18 4.01 11.08
C LYS A 276 -37.68 3.86 9.65
N GLU A 277 -38.54 3.54 8.71
CA GLU A 277 -38.18 3.48 7.28
C GLU A 277 -37.80 4.86 6.75
N LEU A 278 -38.59 5.89 7.08
CA LEU A 278 -38.36 7.29 6.71
C LEU A 278 -36.97 7.80 7.13
N LEU A 279 -36.51 7.41 8.32
CA LEU A 279 -35.25 7.89 8.89
C LEU A 279 -34.08 6.94 8.70
N PHE A 280 -34.32 5.63 8.59
CA PHE A 280 -33.28 4.59 8.66
C PHE A 280 -33.27 3.60 7.50
N ASP A 281 -34.01 3.85 6.41
CA ASP A 281 -33.88 3.03 5.20
C ASP A 281 -32.43 3.02 4.69
N LYS A 282 -31.92 1.79 4.51
CA LYS A 282 -30.53 1.50 4.16
C LYS A 282 -30.23 1.85 2.71
N ASN A 283 -31.13 1.52 1.81
CA ASN A 283 -30.88 1.68 0.38
C ASN A 283 -30.81 3.16 0.03
N ASP A 284 -31.62 4.00 0.66
CA ASP A 284 -31.66 5.44 0.44
C ASP A 284 -30.66 6.25 1.29
N ALA A 285 -29.85 5.58 2.12
CA ALA A 285 -28.92 6.21 3.06
C ALA A 285 -29.56 7.41 3.79
N ARG A 286 -30.75 7.17 4.37
CA ARG A 286 -31.59 8.20 5.01
C ARG A 286 -30.82 8.93 6.12
N ILE A 287 -31.29 10.12 6.48
CA ILE A 287 -30.59 11.03 7.41
C ILE A 287 -30.22 10.36 8.75
N GLY A 288 -31.09 9.52 9.29
CA GLY A 288 -30.83 8.79 10.52
C GLY A 288 -29.62 7.87 10.41
N ARG A 289 -29.42 7.24 9.24
CA ARG A 289 -28.24 6.40 8.97
C ARG A 289 -26.96 7.22 8.82
N VAL A 290 -27.03 8.38 8.15
CA VAL A 290 -25.87 9.27 8.00
C VAL A 290 -25.36 9.72 9.37
N LEU A 291 -26.27 10.16 10.25
CA LEU A 291 -25.92 10.57 11.61
C LEU A 291 -25.43 9.40 12.47
N ALA A 292 -26.09 8.24 12.38
CA ALA A 292 -25.65 7.04 13.08
C ALA A 292 -24.26 6.59 12.62
N LEU A 293 -23.94 6.72 11.33
CA LEU A 293 -22.64 6.40 10.77
C LEU A 293 -21.56 7.36 11.29
N ILE A 294 -21.82 8.67 11.30
CA ILE A 294 -20.90 9.66 11.87
C ILE A 294 -20.64 9.38 13.34
N ALA A 295 -21.69 9.06 14.11
CA ALA A 295 -21.56 8.69 15.51
C ALA A 295 -20.68 7.46 15.68
N THR A 296 -21.00 6.39 14.96
CA THR A 296 -20.32 5.10 15.05
C THR A 296 -18.85 5.23 14.63
N ALA A 297 -18.57 5.87 13.49
CA ALA A 297 -17.20 6.05 13.00
C ALA A 297 -16.35 6.89 13.96
N SER A 298 -16.92 7.98 14.52
CA SER A 298 -16.21 8.85 15.45
C SER A 298 -15.88 8.13 16.76
N LEU A 299 -16.85 7.41 17.32
CA LEU A 299 -16.67 6.65 18.57
C LEU A 299 -15.71 5.47 18.40
N LEU A 300 -15.83 4.71 17.30
CA LEU A 300 -14.91 3.60 17.03
C LEU A 300 -13.48 4.10 16.80
N TYR A 301 -13.28 5.18 16.04
CA TYR A 301 -11.95 5.74 15.83
C TYR A 301 -11.36 6.31 17.14
N ALA A 302 -12.15 6.99 17.96
CA ALA A 302 -11.73 7.47 19.27
C ALA A 302 -11.35 6.30 20.19
N GLY A 303 -12.18 5.26 20.25
CA GLY A 303 -11.93 4.04 21.01
C GLY A 303 -10.64 3.36 20.60
N LEU A 304 -10.42 3.16 19.29
CA LEU A 304 -9.16 2.60 18.77
C LEU A 304 -7.95 3.49 19.02
N THR A 305 -8.15 4.81 19.14
CA THR A 305 -7.06 5.73 19.46
C THR A 305 -6.61 5.60 20.91
N VAL A 306 -7.54 5.36 21.83
CA VAL A 306 -7.26 5.23 23.28
C VAL A 306 -6.90 3.81 23.68
N ALA A 307 -7.50 2.80 23.05
CA ALA A 307 -7.37 1.38 23.41
C ALA A 307 -6.76 0.56 22.27
N TRP A 308 -5.75 1.08 21.59
CA TRP A 308 -5.15 0.45 20.41
C TRP A 308 -4.53 -0.92 20.71
N ARG A 309 -3.62 -1.02 21.68
CA ARG A 309 -2.90 -2.27 21.97
C ARG A 309 -3.83 -3.45 22.27
N PRO A 310 -4.85 -3.33 23.14
CA PRO A 310 -5.78 -4.43 23.38
C PRO A 310 -6.63 -4.75 22.14
N ALA A 311 -7.12 -3.75 21.41
CA ALA A 311 -7.89 -3.98 20.18
C ALA A 311 -7.05 -4.70 19.11
N ARG A 312 -5.83 -4.23 18.86
CA ARG A 312 -4.86 -4.84 17.95
C ARG A 312 -4.54 -6.27 18.35
N ARG A 313 -4.37 -6.55 19.64
CA ARG A 313 -4.11 -7.90 20.14
C ARG A 313 -5.31 -8.82 19.94
N ALA A 314 -6.51 -8.34 20.23
CA ALA A 314 -7.73 -9.14 20.17
C ALA A 314 -8.16 -9.46 18.73
N THR A 315 -8.12 -8.47 17.83
CA THR A 315 -8.72 -8.59 16.48
C THR A 315 -7.73 -8.37 15.34
N GLY A 316 -6.53 -7.83 15.59
CA GLY A 316 -5.58 -7.45 14.55
C GLY A 316 -4.98 -8.62 13.78
N TRP A 317 -5.04 -9.85 14.30
CA TRP A 317 -4.64 -11.04 13.54
C TRP A 317 -5.59 -11.33 12.37
N LEU A 318 -6.89 -11.00 12.52
CA LEU A 318 -7.95 -11.17 11.53
C LEU A 318 -8.21 -9.89 10.72
N ALA A 319 -8.50 -8.79 11.42
CA ALA A 319 -8.99 -7.56 10.81
C ALA A 319 -7.91 -6.82 10.01
N LEU A 320 -6.65 -6.79 10.46
CA LEU A 320 -5.60 -6.04 9.73
C LEU A 320 -5.33 -6.64 8.34
N PRO A 321 -5.12 -7.97 8.16
CA PRO A 321 -4.96 -8.55 6.83
C PRO A 321 -6.15 -8.25 5.90
N LEU A 322 -7.38 -8.46 6.40
CA LEU A 322 -8.60 -8.20 5.63
C LEU A 322 -8.70 -6.72 5.23
N GLY A 323 -8.42 -5.81 6.15
CA GLY A 323 -8.53 -4.37 5.91
C GLY A 323 -7.45 -3.80 5.02
N GLN A 324 -6.21 -4.28 5.16
CA GLN A 324 -5.10 -3.85 4.34
C GLN A 324 -5.27 -4.24 2.87
N SER A 325 -5.91 -5.39 2.62
CA SER A 325 -6.28 -5.89 1.28
C SER A 325 -7.79 -5.88 1.04
N ALA A 326 -8.50 -4.88 1.57
CA ALA A 326 -9.97 -4.85 1.63
C ALA A 326 -10.69 -5.09 0.29
N LEU A 327 -10.18 -4.54 -0.82
CA LEU A 327 -10.78 -4.76 -2.14
C LEU A 327 -10.64 -6.21 -2.62
N PHE A 328 -9.49 -6.83 -2.36
CA PHE A 328 -9.26 -8.24 -2.69
C PHE A 328 -10.10 -9.15 -1.81
N ALA A 329 -10.10 -8.92 -0.50
CA ALA A 329 -10.89 -9.69 0.46
C ALA A 329 -12.38 -9.64 0.12
N TYR A 330 -12.87 -8.44 -0.23
CA TYR A 330 -14.23 -8.25 -0.74
C TYR A 330 -14.48 -9.03 -2.05
N GLY A 331 -13.55 -8.99 -3.01
CA GLY A 331 -13.68 -9.74 -4.26
C GLY A 331 -13.77 -11.26 -4.04
N VAL A 332 -12.95 -11.82 -3.14
CA VAL A 332 -13.00 -13.25 -2.78
C VAL A 332 -14.31 -13.59 -2.07
N GLN A 333 -14.77 -12.72 -1.17
CA GLN A 333 -16.05 -12.90 -0.48
C GLN A 333 -17.21 -13.11 -1.46
N LEU A 334 -17.24 -12.41 -2.61
CA LEU A 334 -18.31 -12.58 -3.60
C LEU A 334 -18.44 -14.03 -4.08
N PHE A 335 -17.32 -14.70 -4.35
CA PHE A 335 -17.31 -16.10 -4.76
C PHE A 335 -17.72 -17.03 -3.63
N VAL A 336 -17.25 -16.76 -2.40
CA VAL A 336 -17.61 -17.56 -1.22
C VAL A 336 -19.11 -17.48 -0.95
N VAL A 337 -19.69 -16.28 -1.01
CA VAL A 337 -21.13 -16.05 -0.82
C VAL A 337 -21.92 -16.71 -1.95
N ALA A 338 -21.52 -16.54 -3.21
CA ALA A 338 -22.18 -17.17 -4.34
C ALA A 338 -22.20 -18.70 -4.22
N PHE A 339 -21.05 -19.29 -3.89
CA PHE A 339 -20.92 -20.73 -3.66
C PHE A 339 -21.81 -21.21 -2.52
N TRP A 340 -21.82 -20.49 -1.39
CA TRP A 340 -22.64 -20.86 -0.23
C TRP A 340 -24.14 -20.74 -0.51
N SER A 341 -24.53 -19.81 -1.38
CA SER A 341 -25.92 -19.60 -1.79
C SER A 341 -26.42 -20.58 -2.85
N SER A 342 -25.56 -21.43 -3.41
CA SER A 342 -25.91 -22.35 -4.51
C SER A 342 -26.73 -23.57 -4.05
N GLU A 343 -27.49 -24.14 -4.99
CA GLU A 343 -28.24 -25.40 -4.75
C GLU A 343 -27.31 -26.58 -4.43
N PHE A 344 -26.06 -26.54 -4.88
CA PHE A 344 -25.04 -27.51 -4.50
C PHE A 344 -24.84 -27.58 -2.98
N MET A 345 -24.97 -26.43 -2.29
CA MET A 345 -24.86 -26.37 -0.83
C MET A 345 -26.19 -26.58 -0.10
N ALA A 346 -27.32 -26.64 -0.80
CA ALA A 346 -28.64 -26.83 -0.19
C ALA A 346 -28.74 -28.08 0.72
N PRO A 347 -28.14 -29.24 0.40
CA PRO A 347 -28.21 -30.43 1.27
C PRO A 347 -27.47 -30.28 2.61
N VAL A 348 -26.49 -29.38 2.68
CA VAL A 348 -25.61 -29.15 3.84
C VAL A 348 -25.96 -27.85 4.56
N ARG A 349 -26.75 -26.98 3.92
CA ARG A 349 -27.31 -25.75 4.49
C ARG A 349 -28.42 -26.11 5.47
N LEU A 350 -28.03 -26.49 6.69
CA LEU A 350 -28.95 -26.68 7.80
C LEU A 350 -29.62 -25.34 8.10
N ASP A 351 -30.95 -25.32 8.05
CA ASP A 351 -31.72 -24.08 7.94
C ASP A 351 -31.54 -23.06 9.08
N ARG A 352 -30.88 -23.35 10.21
CA ARG A 352 -30.87 -22.41 11.36
C ARG A 352 -29.62 -22.30 12.21
N GLU A 353 -28.59 -23.13 12.11
CA GLU A 353 -27.40 -23.00 12.99
C GLU A 353 -26.11 -22.89 12.17
N ASN A 354 -25.60 -21.65 12.03
CA ASN A 354 -24.59 -21.36 11.01
C ASN A 354 -23.37 -20.57 11.51
N ALA A 355 -22.91 -20.84 12.74
CA ALA A 355 -21.64 -20.26 13.18
C ALA A 355 -20.44 -20.93 12.48
N LEU A 356 -20.52 -22.23 12.21
CA LEU A 356 -19.45 -22.97 11.55
C LEU A 356 -19.27 -22.57 10.09
N PHE A 357 -20.33 -22.38 9.30
CA PHE A 357 -20.15 -21.97 7.91
C PHE A 357 -19.84 -20.49 7.77
N GLN A 358 -20.37 -19.62 8.63
CA GLN A 358 -19.88 -18.23 8.72
C GLN A 358 -18.39 -18.19 9.08
N GLY A 359 -17.96 -19.00 10.06
CA GLY A 359 -16.55 -19.15 10.43
C GLY A 359 -15.70 -19.69 9.28
N ALA A 360 -16.19 -20.69 8.55
CA ALA A 360 -15.50 -21.26 7.37
C ALA A 360 -15.38 -20.23 6.23
N ALA A 361 -16.45 -19.48 5.95
CA ALA A 361 -16.43 -18.41 4.95
C ALA A 361 -15.42 -17.31 5.31
N VAL A 362 -15.41 -16.86 6.57
CA VAL A 362 -14.42 -15.91 7.08
C VAL A 362 -13.01 -16.49 6.96
N LEU A 363 -12.81 -17.74 7.34
CA LEU A 363 -11.52 -18.42 7.23
C LEU A 363 -11.04 -18.51 5.78
N MET A 364 -11.92 -18.86 4.83
CA MET A 364 -11.59 -18.93 3.40
C MET A 364 -11.13 -17.57 2.87
N VAL A 365 -11.88 -16.49 3.16
CA VAL A 365 -11.51 -15.14 2.72
C VAL A 365 -10.21 -14.69 3.38
N TRP A 366 -10.04 -14.96 4.67
CA TRP A 366 -8.83 -14.60 5.43
C TRP A 366 -7.60 -15.36 4.93
N VAL A 367 -7.69 -16.68 4.74
CA VAL A 367 -6.60 -17.50 4.17
C VAL A 367 -6.28 -17.05 2.75
N ALA A 368 -7.28 -16.80 1.90
CA ALA A 368 -7.04 -16.27 0.55
C ALA A 368 -6.32 -14.92 0.60
N THR A 369 -6.66 -14.07 1.57
CA THR A 369 -5.99 -12.77 1.77
C THR A 369 -4.55 -12.94 2.23
N LEU A 370 -4.25 -13.91 3.10
CA LEU A 370 -2.89 -14.24 3.54
C LEU A 370 -2.06 -14.91 2.44
N LEU A 371 -2.69 -15.67 1.54
CA LEU A 371 -2.05 -16.36 0.42
C LEU A 371 -1.90 -15.46 -0.82
N ARG A 372 -2.63 -14.36 -0.89
CA ARG A 372 -2.56 -13.37 -1.98
C ARG A 372 -1.11 -13.02 -2.39
N PRO A 373 -0.16 -12.73 -1.47
CA PRO A 373 1.23 -12.49 -1.85
C PRO A 373 1.83 -13.65 -2.64
N ARG A 374 1.71 -14.87 -2.08
CA ARG A 374 2.30 -16.09 -2.66
C ARG A 374 1.68 -16.45 -4.00
N VAL A 375 0.35 -16.32 -4.12
CA VAL A 375 -0.39 -16.61 -5.36
C VAL A 375 -0.07 -15.57 -6.43
N ALA A 376 0.05 -14.28 -6.09
CA ALA A 376 0.46 -13.25 -7.02
C ALA A 376 1.86 -13.54 -7.58
N THR A 377 2.83 -13.85 -6.71
CA THR A 377 4.19 -14.25 -7.13
C THR A 377 4.18 -15.50 -8.01
N ALA A 378 3.35 -16.50 -7.69
CA ALA A 378 3.22 -17.71 -8.50
C ALA A 378 2.60 -17.43 -9.88
N LEU A 379 1.56 -16.60 -9.96
CA LEU A 379 0.91 -16.21 -11.21
C LEU A 379 1.84 -15.35 -12.07
N ASP A 380 2.62 -14.46 -11.47
CA ASP A 380 3.61 -13.65 -12.20
C ASP A 380 4.73 -14.54 -12.76
N ARG A 381 5.23 -15.51 -11.98
CA ARG A 381 6.17 -16.54 -12.47
C ARG A 381 5.58 -17.34 -13.64
N ALA A 382 4.33 -17.79 -13.51
CA ALA A 382 3.64 -18.54 -14.57
C ALA A 382 3.42 -17.67 -15.83
N ARG A 383 3.09 -16.38 -15.68
CA ARG A 383 2.94 -15.43 -16.79
C ARG A 383 4.26 -15.20 -17.51
N VAL A 384 5.35 -14.95 -16.77
CA VAL A 384 6.69 -14.77 -17.35
C VAL A 384 7.12 -16.03 -18.10
N SER A 385 6.90 -17.21 -17.51
CA SER A 385 7.17 -18.49 -18.17
C SER A 385 6.32 -18.70 -19.44
N ALA A 386 5.04 -18.32 -19.42
CA ALA A 386 4.15 -18.43 -20.58
C ALA A 386 4.56 -17.46 -21.70
N VAL A 387 4.96 -16.23 -21.37
CA VAL A 387 5.49 -15.26 -22.33
C VAL A 387 6.78 -15.78 -22.96
N HIS A 388 7.72 -16.31 -22.18
CA HIS A 388 8.94 -16.91 -22.73
C HIS A 388 8.67 -18.13 -23.61
N ALA A 389 7.70 -18.98 -23.23
CA ALA A 389 7.28 -20.11 -24.06
C ALA A 389 6.66 -19.65 -25.39
N LEU A 390 5.82 -18.62 -25.36
CA LEU A 390 5.21 -18.02 -26.56
C LEU A 390 6.24 -17.34 -27.45
N GLU A 391 7.22 -16.63 -26.88
CA GLU A 391 8.32 -16.04 -27.65
C GLU A 391 9.27 -17.11 -28.23
N GLY A 392 9.51 -18.18 -27.49
CA GLY A 392 10.27 -19.35 -27.96
C GLY A 392 9.57 -20.02 -29.14
N ALA A 393 8.25 -20.25 -29.02
CA ALA A 393 7.42 -20.78 -30.10
C ALA A 393 7.38 -19.82 -31.30
N ALA A 394 7.23 -18.51 -31.08
CA ALA A 394 7.23 -17.50 -32.14
C ALA A 394 8.60 -17.40 -32.85
N ARG A 395 9.72 -17.55 -32.12
CA ARG A 395 11.07 -17.65 -32.70
C ARG A 395 11.21 -18.92 -33.56
N ALA A 396 10.79 -20.07 -33.05
CA ALA A 396 10.80 -21.34 -33.79
C ALA A 396 9.92 -21.30 -35.06
N MET A 397 8.79 -20.60 -35.00
CA MET A 397 7.86 -20.42 -36.12
C MET A 397 8.40 -19.43 -37.17
N ARG A 398 9.12 -18.37 -36.74
CA ARG A 398 9.84 -17.45 -37.65
C ARG A 398 11.01 -18.13 -38.35
N THR A 399 11.66 -19.10 -37.72
CA THR A 399 12.75 -19.88 -38.34
C THR A 399 12.24 -20.97 -39.29
N SER A 400 10.97 -21.41 -39.17
CA SER A 400 10.42 -22.50 -39.98
C SER A 400 9.49 -22.05 -41.11
N MET A 401 8.93 -20.83 -41.09
CA MET A 401 8.04 -20.33 -42.13
C MET A 401 8.74 -19.36 -43.11
N ARG A 402 8.89 -19.80 -44.37
CA ARG A 402 9.03 -18.87 -45.52
C ARG A 402 7.72 -18.07 -45.69
N PRO A 403 7.77 -16.80 -46.14
CA PRO A 403 6.67 -15.86 -45.99
C PRO A 403 5.52 -16.16 -46.95
N ARG A 404 4.39 -16.65 -46.42
CA ARG A 404 3.10 -16.74 -47.15
C ARG A 404 1.90 -16.50 -46.23
N VAL A 405 1.90 -15.45 -45.42
CA VAL A 405 0.64 -14.94 -44.83
C VAL A 405 0.72 -13.41 -44.74
N GLY A 406 -0.29 -12.74 -45.30
CA GLY A 406 -0.34 -11.27 -45.38
C GLY A 406 -0.57 -10.59 -44.02
N PRO A 407 -0.14 -9.33 -43.88
CA PRO A 407 -0.01 -8.62 -42.59
C PRO A 407 -1.32 -8.37 -41.82
N ARG A 408 -2.49 -8.64 -42.42
CA ARG A 408 -3.80 -8.37 -41.80
C ARG A 408 -4.30 -9.49 -40.87
N ALA A 409 -3.86 -10.74 -41.05
CA ALA A 409 -4.30 -11.87 -40.21
C ALA A 409 -3.52 -11.97 -38.88
N SER A 410 -2.23 -11.59 -38.88
CA SER A 410 -1.36 -11.65 -37.70
C SER A 410 -1.69 -10.57 -36.66
N LEU A 411 -2.26 -9.44 -37.09
CA LEU A 411 -2.68 -8.34 -36.20
C LEU A 411 -3.98 -8.66 -35.43
N ALA A 412 -4.90 -9.43 -36.02
CA ALA A 412 -6.15 -9.82 -35.36
C ALA A 412 -5.92 -10.84 -34.23
N ILE A 413 -5.00 -11.79 -34.42
CA ILE A 413 -4.66 -12.81 -33.41
C ILE A 413 -3.81 -12.21 -32.27
N ALA A 414 -2.90 -11.27 -32.58
CA ALA A 414 -2.14 -10.55 -31.56
C ALA A 414 -3.04 -9.61 -30.71
N ALA A 415 -4.05 -8.97 -31.32
CA ALA A 415 -5.01 -8.13 -30.61
C ALA A 415 -5.92 -8.93 -29.65
N LEU A 416 -6.31 -10.15 -30.03
CA LEU A 416 -7.11 -11.05 -29.18
C LEU A 416 -6.32 -11.64 -28.01
N LEU A 417 -5.02 -11.93 -28.18
CA LEU A 417 -4.14 -12.41 -27.10
C LEU A 417 -3.72 -11.27 -26.13
N LEU A 418 -3.60 -10.04 -26.61
CA LEU A 418 -3.32 -8.87 -25.77
C LEU A 418 -4.54 -8.42 -24.95
N ALA A 419 -5.76 -8.65 -25.45
CA ALA A 419 -7.00 -8.36 -24.71
C ALA A 419 -7.22 -9.31 -23.51
N GLY A 420 -6.75 -10.57 -23.59
CA GLY A 420 -6.85 -11.56 -22.50
C GLY A 420 -5.79 -11.41 -21.39
N CYS A 421 -4.63 -10.82 -21.70
CA CYS A 421 -3.51 -10.68 -20.76
C CYS A 421 -3.53 -9.37 -19.94
N GLY A 422 -4.52 -8.49 -20.15
CA GLY A 422 -4.63 -7.18 -19.51
C GLY A 422 -5.16 -7.16 -18.06
N PHE A 423 -5.41 -8.31 -17.45
CA PHE A 423 -5.92 -8.38 -16.08
C PHE A 423 -4.78 -8.41 -15.05
N GLY A 424 -4.55 -7.29 -14.37
CA GLY A 424 -3.92 -7.26 -13.05
C GLY A 424 -2.49 -6.73 -13.00
N ARG A 425 -2.27 -5.44 -13.34
CA ARG A 425 -1.39 -4.63 -12.50
C ARG A 425 -2.26 -4.05 -11.39
N VAL A 426 -2.40 -4.80 -10.30
CA VAL A 426 -2.94 -4.27 -9.05
C VAL A 426 -1.78 -3.61 -8.32
N SER A 427 -1.59 -2.31 -8.55
CA SER A 427 -0.81 -1.46 -7.65
C SER A 427 -1.62 -1.27 -6.36
N ASP A 428 -1.43 -2.17 -5.39
CA ASP A 428 -1.93 -2.00 -4.01
C ASP A 428 -0.76 -2.14 -3.02
N PRO A 429 -0.38 -1.06 -2.31
CA PRO A 429 0.81 -0.99 -1.45
C PRO A 429 0.61 -1.67 -0.07
N ALA A 430 0.04 -2.87 -0.05
CA ALA A 430 -0.38 -3.56 1.18
C ALA A 430 0.23 -4.97 1.33
N LEU A 431 1.30 -5.28 0.59
CA LEU A 431 1.77 -6.65 0.36
C LEU A 431 3.04 -7.04 1.12
N LEU A 432 3.46 -6.25 2.11
CA LEU A 432 4.56 -6.61 2.98
C LEU A 432 4.02 -6.94 4.37
N VAL A 433 4.55 -8.01 4.96
CA VAL A 433 4.36 -8.50 6.33
C VAL A 433 3.33 -9.65 6.46
N ARG A 434 3.82 -10.90 6.42
CA ARG A 434 3.70 -11.80 7.59
C ARG A 434 4.49 -13.12 7.53
N ALA A 435 5.08 -13.38 8.70
CA ALA A 435 5.18 -14.64 9.43
C ALA A 435 6.12 -15.74 8.88
N THR A 436 7.34 -15.68 9.42
CA THR A 436 8.33 -16.75 9.58
C THR A 436 7.76 -17.98 10.33
N PRO A 437 8.03 -19.22 9.88
CA PRO A 437 8.22 -20.35 10.78
C PRO A 437 9.61 -20.25 11.43
N SER A 438 9.72 -20.65 12.70
CA SER A 438 10.99 -20.76 13.42
C SER A 438 12.00 -21.60 12.65
N PRO A 439 13.26 -21.15 12.47
CA PRO A 439 14.29 -21.97 11.86
C PRO A 439 14.81 -22.98 12.88
N THR A 440 14.74 -24.26 12.50
CA THR A 440 15.55 -25.31 13.10
C THR A 440 17.02 -24.94 12.88
N VAL A 441 17.73 -24.72 13.99
CA VAL A 441 19.15 -24.40 14.01
C VAL A 441 19.95 -25.55 13.42
N ALA A 442 20.69 -25.27 12.35
CA ALA A 442 21.84 -26.06 11.93
C ALA A 442 22.84 -25.14 11.21
N SER A 443 23.77 -24.57 11.96
CA SER A 443 25.13 -24.29 11.48
C SER A 443 26.03 -23.94 12.66
N SER A 444 27.08 -24.75 12.79
CA SER A 444 28.22 -24.58 13.68
C SER A 444 29.10 -23.42 13.22
N TYR A 445 29.15 -22.34 13.98
CA TYR A 445 30.25 -21.37 13.95
C TYR A 445 30.86 -21.29 15.35
N THR A 446 32.03 -21.90 15.50
CA THR A 446 32.92 -21.70 16.65
C THR A 446 33.59 -20.34 16.49
N PHE A 447 33.18 -19.37 17.31
CA PHE A 447 33.98 -18.18 17.57
C PHE A 447 34.96 -18.49 18.70
N GLU A 448 36.25 -18.24 18.46
CA GLU A 448 37.22 -18.08 19.55
C GLU A 448 36.88 -16.81 20.32
N PRO A 449 36.74 -16.86 21.66
CA PRO A 449 36.43 -15.67 22.44
C PRO A 449 37.71 -14.86 22.65
N ALA A 450 37.71 -13.61 22.19
CA ALA A 450 38.64 -12.60 22.70
C ALA A 450 38.32 -12.33 24.18
N GLU A 451 39.38 -12.29 24.99
CA GLU A 451 39.34 -12.18 26.44
C GLU A 451 38.50 -10.99 26.95
N ALA A 452 37.71 -11.26 27.99
CA ALA A 452 36.90 -10.28 28.69
C ALA A 452 37.75 -9.44 29.66
N SER A 453 37.57 -8.11 29.65
CA SER A 453 37.51 -7.28 30.87
C SER A 453 37.33 -5.79 30.54
N GLU A 454 36.12 -5.26 30.70
CA GLU A 454 35.78 -4.17 31.64
C GLU A 454 34.27 -3.91 31.54
N VAL A 455 33.62 -3.63 32.66
CA VAL A 455 32.17 -3.41 32.74
C VAL A 455 31.79 -2.22 31.86
N ALA A 456 31.30 -2.49 30.64
CA ALA A 456 30.86 -1.46 29.71
C ALA A 456 29.66 -0.72 30.30
N VAL A 457 29.89 0.53 30.69
CA VAL A 457 28.82 1.49 30.98
C VAL A 457 27.98 1.61 29.71
N ASP A 458 26.69 1.28 29.78
CA ASP A 458 25.75 1.48 28.67
C ASP A 458 25.82 2.95 28.21
N PRO A 459 26.29 3.23 26.98
CA PRO A 459 26.46 4.61 26.50
C PRO A 459 25.12 5.31 26.22
N GLY A 460 23.99 4.63 26.43
CA GLY A 460 22.65 5.10 26.07
C GLY A 460 22.31 4.77 24.61
N PRO A 461 21.07 5.06 24.16
CA PRO A 461 20.68 4.86 22.77
C PRO A 461 21.23 5.98 21.88
N GLY A 462 21.54 5.64 20.63
CA GLY A 462 21.83 6.60 19.57
C GLY A 462 20.63 7.51 19.28
N ARG A 463 20.88 8.62 18.59
CA ARG A 463 19.88 9.65 18.30
C ARG A 463 19.53 9.66 16.82
N VAL A 464 18.24 9.70 16.50
CA VAL A 464 17.75 9.90 15.14
C VAL A 464 17.24 11.33 14.99
N GLU A 465 17.67 12.01 13.94
CA GLU A 465 17.23 13.36 13.60
C GLU A 465 16.71 13.40 12.15
N GLU A 466 15.74 14.27 11.90
CA GLU A 466 15.29 14.59 10.55
C GLU A 466 15.79 15.99 10.17
N GLY A 467 16.20 16.16 8.92
CA GLY A 467 16.67 17.44 8.42
C GLY A 467 16.20 17.72 7.00
N THR A 468 16.26 19.01 6.64
CA THR A 468 15.94 19.47 5.29
C THR A 468 16.99 20.44 4.77
N PHE A 469 17.16 20.51 3.45
CA PHE A 469 17.93 21.55 2.78
C PHE A 469 17.38 21.80 1.38
N TYR A 470 17.62 23.00 0.83
CA TYR A 470 17.23 23.30 -0.54
C TYR A 470 18.27 22.75 -1.51
N SER A 471 17.84 21.84 -2.40
CA SER A 471 18.67 21.30 -3.48
C SER A 471 18.66 22.26 -4.66
N THR A 472 19.84 22.70 -5.10
CA THR A 472 19.98 23.52 -6.30
C THR A 472 19.89 22.65 -7.56
N ALA A 473 20.45 21.43 -7.49
CA ALA A 473 20.41 20.43 -8.54
C ALA A 473 18.96 20.01 -8.90
N LEU A 474 18.08 19.88 -7.90
CA LEU A 474 16.68 19.49 -8.09
C LEU A 474 15.70 20.67 -7.99
N LYS A 475 16.17 21.85 -7.60
CA LYS A 475 15.37 23.08 -7.44
C LYS A 475 14.18 22.93 -6.47
N ARG A 476 14.40 22.18 -5.38
CA ARG A 476 13.38 21.92 -4.36
C ARG A 476 14.01 21.59 -3.02
N THR A 477 13.24 21.76 -1.95
CA THR A 477 13.64 21.34 -0.61
C THR A 477 13.57 19.83 -0.48
N MET A 478 14.70 19.23 -0.14
CA MET A 478 14.86 17.80 0.06
C MET A 478 15.02 17.47 1.54
N ARG A 479 14.71 16.23 1.91
CA ARG A 479 14.75 15.73 3.28
C ARG A 479 15.80 14.64 3.42
N TYR A 480 16.31 14.47 4.64
CA TYR A 480 17.16 13.36 5.03
C TYR A 480 16.84 12.95 6.49
N ILE A 481 17.08 11.68 6.81
CA ILE A 481 17.14 11.17 8.19
C ILE A 481 18.60 10.90 8.49
N VAL A 482 19.05 11.22 9.71
CA VAL A 482 20.38 10.88 10.18
C VAL A 482 20.29 10.15 11.51
N TYR A 483 21.08 9.09 11.65
CA TYR A 483 21.33 8.41 12.91
C TYR A 483 22.73 8.79 13.41
N LEU A 484 22.81 9.15 14.68
CA LEU A 484 24.01 9.52 15.39
C LEU A 484 24.28 8.46 16.46
N PRO A 485 25.48 7.86 16.47
CA PRO A 485 25.80 6.77 17.39
C PRO A 485 25.82 7.29 18.85
N PRO A 486 25.67 6.43 19.87
CA PRO A 486 25.75 6.84 21.28
C PRO A 486 26.98 7.69 21.62
N ALA A 487 28.14 7.32 21.05
CA ALA A 487 29.40 8.04 21.21
C ALA A 487 29.37 9.49 20.67
N TYR A 488 28.36 9.89 19.89
CA TYR A 488 28.17 11.26 19.42
C TYR A 488 27.86 12.25 20.55
N ALA A 489 27.62 11.81 21.79
CA ALA A 489 27.52 12.69 22.95
C ALA A 489 28.87 13.33 23.32
N ASP A 490 30.00 12.65 23.08
CA ASP A 490 31.34 13.25 23.20
C ASP A 490 31.53 14.28 22.09
N THR A 491 31.92 15.51 22.42
CA THR A 491 32.06 16.64 21.49
C THR A 491 33.33 16.65 20.63
N ALA A 492 34.33 15.81 20.92
CA ALA A 492 35.59 15.79 20.18
C ALA A 492 35.59 14.84 18.97
N THR A 493 34.94 13.69 19.09
CA THR A 493 35.01 12.61 18.10
C THR A 493 34.32 12.92 16.76
N ARG A 494 34.93 12.51 15.65
CA ARG A 494 34.33 12.51 14.30
C ARG A 494 34.12 11.08 13.82
N PHE A 495 33.08 10.84 13.04
CA PHE A 495 32.62 9.49 12.71
C PHE A 495 32.66 9.21 11.20
N PRO A 496 32.92 7.96 10.78
CA PRO A 496 32.64 7.52 9.42
C PRO A 496 31.16 7.68 9.10
N THR A 497 30.83 7.80 7.81
CA THR A 497 29.46 8.06 7.37
C THR A 497 29.00 7.06 6.31
N LEU A 498 27.91 6.36 6.60
CA LEU A 498 27.21 5.44 5.71
C LEU A 498 25.96 6.11 5.13
N TYR A 499 25.86 6.19 3.81
CA TYR A 499 24.69 6.68 3.10
C TYR A 499 23.87 5.51 2.57
N MET A 500 22.62 5.34 3.01
CA MET A 500 21.77 4.21 2.60
C MET A 500 20.59 4.68 1.75
N LEU A 501 20.60 4.28 0.47
CA LEU A 501 19.63 4.66 -0.55
C LEU A 501 18.47 3.67 -0.60
N HIS A 502 17.24 4.19 -0.60
CA HIS A 502 16.04 3.37 -0.70
C HIS A 502 15.75 2.95 -2.16
N GLY A 503 14.87 1.96 -2.32
CA GLY A 503 14.44 1.41 -3.61
C GLY A 503 13.36 2.25 -4.31
N GLY A 504 12.99 1.85 -5.53
CA GLY A 504 12.11 2.63 -6.40
C GLY A 504 10.63 2.60 -6.05
N SER A 505 10.24 1.77 -5.08
CA SER A 505 8.90 1.77 -4.47
C SER A 505 8.91 2.22 -3.00
N GLY A 506 10.11 2.47 -2.47
CA GLY A 506 10.36 2.86 -1.09
C GLY A 506 10.28 4.37 -0.90
N PHE A 507 10.55 4.80 0.31
CA PHE A 507 10.72 6.21 0.66
C PHE A 507 11.91 6.34 1.60
N ILE A 508 12.24 7.56 2.00
CA ILE A 508 13.28 7.87 3.01
C ILE A 508 13.25 7.01 4.31
N THR A 509 12.10 6.45 4.69
CA THR A 509 11.94 5.59 5.89
C THR A 509 12.19 4.11 5.64
N GLU A 510 12.41 3.66 4.40
CA GLU A 510 12.42 2.23 4.05
C GLU A 510 13.47 1.44 4.85
N TRP A 511 14.69 1.97 4.98
CA TRP A 511 15.72 1.35 5.80
C TRP A 511 15.41 1.37 7.30
N VAL A 512 14.67 2.37 7.78
CA VAL A 512 14.17 2.40 9.17
C VAL A 512 13.15 1.29 9.39
N ASP A 513 12.23 1.14 8.43
CA ASP A 513 11.17 0.12 8.45
C ASP A 513 11.77 -1.31 8.37
N TYR A 514 12.96 -1.48 7.79
CA TYR A 514 13.72 -2.75 7.74
C TYR A 514 14.65 -2.96 8.94
N GLY A 515 14.62 -2.06 9.93
CA GLY A 515 15.36 -2.21 11.18
C GLY A 515 16.82 -1.76 11.12
N LEU A 516 17.28 -1.09 10.06
CA LEU A 516 18.68 -0.65 9.91
C LEU A 516 19.17 0.13 11.12
N LEU A 517 18.42 1.15 11.56
CA LEU A 517 18.86 2.03 12.64
C LEU A 517 18.83 1.34 14.01
N SER A 518 17.82 0.50 14.28
CA SER A 518 17.74 -0.25 15.54
C SER A 518 18.82 -1.34 15.64
N THR A 519 19.12 -2.01 14.52
CA THR A 519 20.18 -3.01 14.47
C THR A 519 21.55 -2.36 14.60
N ALA A 520 21.78 -1.22 13.93
CA ALA A 520 23.00 -0.44 14.11
C ALA A 520 23.20 0.01 15.56
N ASP A 521 22.15 0.52 16.22
CA ASP A 521 22.24 0.92 17.63
C ASP A 521 22.60 -0.25 18.54
N ALA A 522 21.96 -1.41 18.36
CA ALA A 522 22.25 -2.61 19.13
C ALA A 522 23.70 -3.08 18.92
N MET A 523 24.14 -3.21 17.66
CA MET A 523 25.48 -3.68 17.31
C MET A 523 26.59 -2.69 17.71
N ILE A 524 26.31 -1.38 17.76
CA ILE A 524 27.28 -0.39 18.25
C ILE A 524 27.39 -0.48 19.78
N ARG A 525 26.27 -0.68 20.47
CA ARG A 525 26.23 -0.76 21.94
C ARG A 525 26.87 -2.05 22.47
N ASP A 526 26.74 -3.16 21.77
CA ASP A 526 27.37 -4.43 22.15
C ASP A 526 28.82 -4.57 21.65
N GLY A 527 29.30 -3.61 20.84
CA GLY A 527 30.65 -3.58 20.31
C GLY A 527 30.89 -4.45 19.08
N SER A 528 29.83 -5.01 18.47
CA SER A 528 29.94 -5.81 17.25
C SER A 528 30.29 -4.99 16.00
N ILE A 529 29.99 -3.68 15.99
CA ILE A 529 30.41 -2.75 14.93
C ILE A 529 30.91 -1.42 15.51
N GLU A 530 31.76 -0.74 14.75
CA GLU A 530 32.30 0.57 15.09
C GLU A 530 31.22 1.67 15.01
N PRO A 531 31.24 2.68 15.90
CA PRO A 531 30.35 3.82 15.83
C PRO A 531 30.41 4.56 14.48
N MET A 532 29.25 4.73 13.83
CA MET A 532 29.13 5.43 12.55
C MET A 532 27.88 6.30 12.46
N ILE A 533 27.93 7.34 11.63
CA ILE A 533 26.75 8.13 11.25
C ILE A 533 26.08 7.41 10.08
N ILE A 534 24.76 7.24 10.14
CA ILE A 534 23.97 6.67 9.03
C ILE A 534 23.03 7.74 8.48
N VAL A 535 23.10 8.00 7.18
CA VAL A 535 22.30 9.00 6.46
C VAL A 535 21.35 8.31 5.50
N LEU A 536 20.06 8.62 5.60
CA LEU A 536 19.02 8.17 4.69
C LEU A 536 18.51 9.40 3.91
N PRO A 537 19.04 9.69 2.70
CA PRO A 537 18.51 10.77 1.87
C PRO A 537 17.15 10.39 1.27
N GLU A 538 16.31 11.38 0.95
CA GLU A 538 15.13 11.18 0.09
C GLU A 538 15.55 11.15 -1.38
N GLY A 539 15.14 10.10 -2.07
CA GLY A 539 15.04 10.00 -3.52
C GLY A 539 13.56 9.85 -3.86
N ASP A 540 13.05 10.41 -4.96
CA ASP A 540 11.67 10.12 -5.33
C ASP A 540 11.53 8.66 -5.83
N GLN A 541 10.75 8.38 -6.86
CA GLN A 541 10.56 7.04 -7.40
C GLN A 541 11.36 6.83 -8.69
N GLU A 542 12.36 7.67 -8.93
CA GLU A 542 13.23 7.66 -10.11
C GLU A 542 14.66 7.32 -9.71
N TYR A 543 15.45 6.78 -10.64
CA TYR A 543 16.82 6.34 -10.34
C TYR A 543 17.69 7.50 -9.84
N TRP A 544 18.57 7.20 -8.88
CA TRP A 544 19.49 8.10 -8.16
C TRP A 544 20.62 8.70 -9.01
N VAL A 545 20.45 8.76 -10.33
CA VAL A 545 21.47 9.16 -11.31
C VAL A 545 21.09 10.47 -11.98
N ASP A 546 22.04 11.17 -12.59
CA ASP A 546 21.71 12.37 -13.37
C ASP A 546 21.00 11.97 -14.67
N HIS A 547 19.73 12.34 -14.79
CA HIS A 547 18.88 12.01 -15.93
C HIS A 547 19.28 12.76 -17.19
N VAL A 548 19.02 12.14 -18.35
CA VAL A 548 19.01 12.84 -19.64
C VAL A 548 17.66 13.49 -19.88
N VAL A 549 17.67 14.60 -20.63
CA VAL A 549 16.45 15.14 -21.20
C VAL A 549 16.12 14.34 -22.45
N ASP A 550 15.08 13.51 -22.37
CA ASP A 550 14.56 12.83 -23.55
C ASP A 550 13.56 13.75 -24.27
N ALA A 551 13.97 14.26 -25.44
CA ALA A 551 13.16 15.13 -26.27
C ALA A 551 11.87 14.47 -26.80
N SER A 552 11.81 13.14 -26.84
CA SER A 552 10.66 12.37 -27.35
C SER A 552 9.59 12.09 -26.29
N THR A 553 10.00 11.95 -25.02
CA THR A 553 9.10 11.65 -23.91
C THR A 553 8.90 12.81 -22.94
N GLY A 554 9.69 13.87 -23.05
CA GLY A 554 9.68 15.01 -22.14
C GLY A 554 10.22 14.67 -20.75
N ALA A 555 11.05 13.63 -20.64
CA ALA A 555 11.65 13.20 -19.38
C ALA A 555 12.43 14.36 -18.72
N ASN A 556 12.29 14.51 -17.40
CA ASN A 556 12.89 15.61 -16.68
C ASN A 556 14.43 15.39 -16.62
N GLY A 557 15.21 16.44 -16.87
CA GLY A 557 16.68 16.35 -16.83
C GLY A 557 17.22 16.40 -15.40
N GLU A 558 16.51 15.79 -14.44
CA GLU A 558 16.79 15.93 -13.02
C GLU A 558 18.16 15.37 -12.65
N LYS A 559 18.84 16.09 -11.75
CA LYS A 559 20.23 15.84 -11.40
C LYS A 559 20.34 15.13 -10.05
N TRP A 560 19.71 13.95 -9.95
CA TRP A 560 19.67 13.14 -8.72
C TRP A 560 21.06 12.67 -8.27
N GLY A 561 21.95 12.38 -9.23
CA GLY A 561 23.32 12.00 -8.93
C GLY A 561 24.10 13.15 -8.31
N THR A 562 23.99 14.34 -8.92
CA THR A 562 24.61 15.56 -8.41
C THR A 562 24.05 15.97 -7.05
N TYR A 563 22.74 15.89 -6.86
CA TYR A 563 22.09 16.12 -5.57
C TYR A 563 22.68 15.21 -4.49
N THR A 564 22.77 13.91 -4.75
CA THR A 564 23.21 12.92 -3.76
C THR A 564 24.71 13.05 -3.48
N ALA A 565 25.53 13.09 -4.52
CA ALA A 565 27.00 13.06 -4.40
C ALA A 565 27.62 14.38 -3.97
N LYS A 566 26.98 15.51 -4.26
CA LYS A 566 27.53 16.82 -3.91
C LYS A 566 26.74 17.48 -2.80
N GLU A 567 25.44 17.65 -2.98
CA GLU A 567 24.64 18.50 -2.08
C GLU A 567 24.30 17.81 -0.75
N VAL A 568 23.88 16.54 -0.78
CA VAL A 568 23.62 15.77 0.45
C VAL A 568 24.93 15.63 1.24
N VAL A 569 26.01 15.17 0.59
CA VAL A 569 27.33 15.00 1.25
C VAL A 569 27.81 16.30 1.88
N ALA A 570 27.81 17.42 1.15
CA ALA A 570 28.23 18.71 1.68
C ALA A 570 27.33 19.18 2.84
N THR A 571 26.02 18.94 2.76
CA THR A 571 25.07 19.29 3.82
C THR A 571 25.34 18.51 5.09
N ILE A 572 25.60 17.21 4.97
CA ILE A 572 25.87 16.35 6.12
C ILE A 572 27.22 16.70 6.75
N ASP A 573 28.29 16.83 5.96
CA ASP A 573 29.63 17.17 6.45
C ASP A 573 29.67 18.56 7.12
N ALA A 574 28.81 19.49 6.71
CA ALA A 574 28.70 20.81 7.33
C ALA A 574 27.90 20.82 8.64
N ARG A 575 26.94 19.91 8.81
CA ARG A 575 26.02 19.88 9.97
C ARG A 575 26.41 18.88 11.05
N TYR A 576 27.11 17.82 10.66
CA TYR A 576 27.45 16.70 11.54
C TYR A 576 28.97 16.49 11.58
N ARG A 577 29.44 15.88 12.67
CA ARG A 577 30.86 15.59 12.88
C ARG A 577 31.27 14.34 12.12
N THR A 578 31.21 14.41 10.80
CA THR A 578 31.72 13.36 9.91
C THR A 578 33.23 13.43 9.80
N ILE A 579 33.85 12.34 9.34
CA ILE A 579 35.18 12.35 8.74
C ILE A 579 34.99 12.62 7.23
N PRO A 580 35.30 13.83 6.73
CA PRO A 580 34.98 14.23 5.35
C PRO A 580 36.00 13.67 4.34
N SER A 581 36.15 12.34 4.30
CA SER A 581 37.09 11.61 3.45
C SER A 581 36.37 10.47 2.74
N ALA A 582 36.68 10.27 1.45
CA ALA A 582 36.13 9.17 0.66
C ALA A 582 36.41 7.78 1.26
N ARG A 583 37.52 7.64 1.98
CA ARG A 583 37.92 6.41 2.69
C ARG A 583 37.04 6.10 3.89
N GLN A 584 36.43 7.13 4.47
CA GLN A 584 35.56 7.06 5.64
C GLN A 584 34.09 7.37 5.25
N ARG A 585 33.77 7.19 3.96
CA ARG A 585 32.42 7.38 3.41
C ARG A 585 31.99 6.15 2.60
N ALA A 586 30.91 5.53 3.03
CA ALA A 586 30.29 4.39 2.36
C ALA A 586 28.94 4.77 1.75
N ILE A 587 28.57 4.10 0.67
CA ILE A 587 27.23 4.18 0.09
C ILE A 587 26.65 2.78 -0.11
N GLY A 588 25.41 2.61 0.28
CA GLY A 588 24.66 1.39 0.12
C GLY A 588 23.28 1.65 -0.41
N GLY A 589 22.62 0.61 -0.90
CA GLY A 589 21.21 0.72 -1.24
C GLY A 589 20.62 -0.57 -1.75
N LEU A 590 19.29 -0.62 -1.72
CA LEU A 590 18.52 -1.77 -2.19
C LEU A 590 17.85 -1.49 -3.53
N SER A 591 17.75 -2.49 -4.42
CA SER A 591 17.00 -2.35 -5.69
C SER A 591 17.50 -1.16 -6.52
N MET A 592 16.63 -0.17 -6.78
CA MET A 592 16.98 1.12 -7.39
C MET A 592 18.10 1.85 -6.64
N GLY A 593 18.12 1.79 -5.31
CA GLY A 593 19.18 2.32 -4.47
C GLY A 593 20.49 1.57 -4.63
N GLY A 594 20.44 0.24 -4.86
CA GLY A 594 21.64 -0.57 -5.13
C GLY A 594 22.28 -0.19 -6.46
N HIS A 595 21.47 -0.02 -7.52
CA HIS A 595 21.94 0.57 -8.77
C HIS A 595 22.52 1.98 -8.53
N GLY A 596 21.80 2.81 -7.76
CA GLY A 596 22.24 4.17 -7.39
C GLY A 596 23.62 4.17 -6.72
N ALA A 597 23.83 3.33 -5.71
CA ALA A 597 25.08 3.25 -4.96
C ALA A 597 26.28 2.94 -5.86
N MET A 598 26.13 1.97 -6.78
CA MET A 598 27.17 1.63 -7.74
C MET A 598 27.44 2.77 -8.73
N GLN A 599 26.38 3.27 -9.37
CA GLN A 599 26.51 4.31 -10.39
C GLN A 599 27.13 5.59 -9.82
N LEU A 600 26.72 5.97 -8.61
CA LEU A 600 27.20 7.18 -7.94
C LEU A 600 28.67 7.08 -7.58
N ALA A 601 29.11 5.94 -7.03
CA ALA A 601 30.52 5.73 -6.70
C ALA A 601 31.42 5.75 -7.94
N LEU A 602 30.93 5.19 -9.05
CA LEU A 602 31.67 5.15 -10.32
C LEU A 602 31.72 6.52 -11.03
N ASN A 603 30.61 7.25 -11.10
CA ASN A 603 30.53 8.53 -11.82
C ASN A 603 30.91 9.77 -10.99
N PHE A 604 31.02 9.64 -9.67
CA PHE A 604 31.54 10.67 -8.78
C PHE A 604 32.78 10.15 -8.03
N PRO A 605 33.87 9.80 -8.75
CA PRO A 605 35.05 9.20 -8.16
C PRO A 605 35.63 10.09 -7.07
N GLY A 606 36.07 9.49 -5.97
CA GLY A 606 36.55 10.23 -4.79
C GLY A 606 35.46 10.69 -3.82
N THR A 607 34.19 10.33 -4.04
CA THR A 607 33.11 10.61 -3.08
C THR A 607 32.91 9.45 -2.10
N TRP A 608 32.80 8.23 -2.63
CA TRP A 608 32.66 6.99 -1.85
C TRP A 608 33.68 5.96 -2.32
N THR A 609 34.24 5.20 -1.37
CA THR A 609 35.18 4.10 -1.69
C THR A 609 34.74 2.76 -1.13
N ILE A 610 33.54 2.70 -0.56
CA ILE A 610 32.92 1.49 -0.01
C ILE A 610 31.49 1.46 -0.54
N VAL A 611 31.13 0.40 -1.25
CA VAL A 611 29.84 0.26 -1.94
C VAL A 611 29.18 -1.06 -1.56
N GLY A 612 27.93 -1.00 -1.09
CA GLY A 612 27.07 -2.18 -0.97
C GLY A 612 25.87 -2.10 -1.90
N ALA A 613 25.78 -3.06 -2.82
CA ALA A 613 24.70 -3.18 -3.78
C ALA A 613 23.80 -4.36 -3.39
N HIS A 614 22.70 -4.06 -2.70
CA HIS A 614 21.77 -5.07 -2.17
C HIS A 614 20.62 -5.29 -3.16
N SER A 615 20.57 -6.46 -3.80
CA SER A 615 19.64 -6.77 -4.90
C SER A 615 19.53 -5.64 -5.94
N PRO A 616 20.61 -5.18 -6.59
CA PRO A 616 20.55 -3.98 -7.42
C PRO A 616 19.67 -4.16 -8.66
N SER A 617 18.78 -3.20 -8.95
CA SER A 617 17.90 -3.26 -10.12
C SER A 617 18.65 -2.85 -11.40
N LEU A 618 19.16 -3.83 -12.13
CA LEU A 618 20.01 -3.65 -13.33
C LEU A 618 19.21 -3.97 -14.60
N ARG A 619 18.49 -2.97 -15.11
CA ARG A 619 17.61 -3.13 -16.29
C ARG A 619 18.44 -3.09 -17.58
N PRO A 620 18.19 -3.99 -18.55
CA PRO A 620 18.74 -3.81 -19.89
C PRO A 620 18.17 -2.55 -20.53
N GLU A 621 18.91 -1.92 -21.45
CA GLU A 621 18.53 -0.66 -22.10
C GLU A 621 17.09 -0.68 -22.65
N GLY A 622 16.65 -1.80 -23.24
CA GLY A 622 15.30 -1.96 -23.78
C GLY A 622 14.18 -1.72 -22.77
N ASP A 623 14.41 -2.10 -21.50
CA ASP A 623 13.44 -2.07 -20.40
C ASP A 623 13.72 -0.94 -19.38
N ALA A 624 14.83 -0.23 -19.57
CA ALA A 624 15.26 0.90 -18.77
C ALA A 624 14.36 2.13 -19.02
N PRO A 625 14.09 2.95 -17.98
CA PRO A 625 13.43 4.23 -18.16
C PRO A 625 14.19 5.12 -19.14
N THR A 626 13.48 5.86 -19.98
CA THR A 626 14.09 6.69 -21.04
C THR A 626 14.99 7.80 -20.52
N TYR A 627 14.81 8.24 -19.28
CA TYR A 627 15.70 9.20 -18.62
C TYR A 627 17.10 8.64 -18.30
N LEU A 628 17.31 7.33 -18.41
CA LEU A 628 18.66 6.73 -18.43
C LEU A 628 19.33 6.89 -19.80
N GLY A 629 18.62 7.38 -20.81
CA GLY A 629 19.13 7.59 -22.15
C GLY A 629 19.18 6.31 -22.99
N ARG A 630 19.75 6.43 -24.19
CA ARG A 630 19.92 5.34 -25.16
C ARG A 630 21.36 5.29 -25.66
N GLY A 631 21.81 4.12 -26.09
CA GLY A 631 23.17 3.88 -26.58
C GLY A 631 24.23 4.38 -25.61
N THR A 632 25.10 5.29 -26.05
CA THR A 632 26.19 5.84 -25.22
C THR A 632 25.71 6.60 -23.99
N GLN A 633 24.49 7.16 -24.01
CA GLN A 633 23.91 7.82 -22.83
C GLN A 633 23.51 6.80 -21.76
N PHE A 634 22.98 5.64 -22.18
CA PHE A 634 22.65 4.54 -21.29
C PHE A 634 23.90 3.90 -20.72
N ALA A 635 24.90 3.63 -21.56
CA ALA A 635 26.19 3.07 -21.13
C ALA A 635 26.92 3.95 -20.11
N ALA A 636 26.70 5.27 -20.13
CA ALA A 636 27.25 6.18 -19.12
C ALA A 636 26.51 6.15 -17.76
N ARG A 637 25.44 5.37 -17.64
CA ARG A 637 24.57 5.26 -16.44
C ARG A 637 24.36 3.82 -15.99
N ASP A 638 24.64 2.85 -16.85
CA ASP A 638 24.61 1.44 -16.51
C ASP A 638 25.89 1.03 -15.77
N PRO A 639 25.81 0.49 -14.55
CA PRO A 639 26.99 0.11 -13.77
C PRO A 639 27.91 -0.89 -14.47
N TYR A 640 27.37 -1.83 -15.26
CA TYR A 640 28.18 -2.82 -15.97
C TYR A 640 29.07 -2.14 -17.00
N ASP A 641 28.45 -1.30 -17.85
CA ASP A 641 29.17 -0.57 -18.89
C ASP A 641 30.20 0.42 -18.31
N ILE A 642 29.89 1.09 -17.21
CA ILE A 642 30.82 2.02 -16.56
C ILE A 642 32.04 1.28 -15.98
N ILE A 643 31.84 0.11 -15.37
CA ILE A 643 32.93 -0.72 -14.83
C ILE A 643 33.87 -1.15 -15.95
N ALA A 644 33.31 -1.66 -17.06
CA ALA A 644 34.08 -2.06 -18.23
C ALA A 644 34.86 -0.88 -18.84
N ALA A 645 34.26 0.31 -18.89
CA ALA A 645 34.89 1.50 -19.44
C ALA A 645 35.96 2.13 -18.50
N THR A 646 35.81 1.98 -17.18
CA THR A 646 36.65 2.64 -16.18
C THR A 646 37.11 1.71 -15.04
N PRO A 647 37.76 0.57 -15.34
CA PRO A 647 38.17 -0.41 -14.33
C PRO A 647 39.10 0.19 -13.25
N GLN A 648 39.89 1.21 -13.59
CA GLN A 648 40.74 1.95 -12.65
C GLN A 648 39.95 2.65 -11.54
N VAL A 649 38.71 3.11 -11.80
CA VAL A 649 37.84 3.71 -10.79
C VAL A 649 37.25 2.62 -9.92
N ALA A 650 36.72 1.56 -10.54
CA ALA A 650 36.17 0.40 -9.82
C ALA A 650 37.19 -0.25 -8.87
N LYS A 651 38.48 -0.25 -9.22
CA LYS A 651 39.60 -0.72 -8.37
C LYS A 651 39.78 0.05 -7.06
N THR A 652 39.28 1.30 -6.98
CA THR A 652 39.39 2.11 -5.75
C THR A 652 38.31 1.80 -4.72
N ILE A 653 37.28 1.05 -5.13
CA ILE A 653 36.08 0.76 -4.36
C ILE A 653 36.19 -0.63 -3.72
N THR A 654 35.82 -0.73 -2.45
CA THR A 654 35.53 -2.00 -1.78
C THR A 654 34.08 -2.37 -2.06
N TRP A 655 33.86 -3.53 -2.70
CA TRP A 655 32.55 -3.95 -3.20
C TRP A 655 31.92 -5.04 -2.35
N TRP A 656 30.65 -4.84 -2.00
CA TRP A 656 29.71 -5.88 -1.59
C TRP A 656 28.55 -5.90 -2.58
N ILE A 657 28.23 -7.06 -3.10
CA ILE A 657 27.10 -7.28 -4.02
C ILE A 657 26.37 -8.51 -3.52
N ASP A 658 25.07 -8.37 -3.31
CA ASP A 658 24.23 -9.51 -2.95
C ASP A 658 22.91 -9.51 -3.71
N ALA A 659 22.34 -10.69 -3.88
CA ALA A 659 20.98 -10.89 -4.35
C ALA A 659 20.44 -12.21 -3.84
N GLY A 660 19.12 -12.29 -3.70
CA GLY A 660 18.45 -13.55 -3.41
C GLY A 660 18.60 -14.55 -4.56
N ASP A 661 18.68 -15.84 -4.25
CA ASP A 661 18.79 -16.94 -5.22
C ASP A 661 17.65 -16.99 -6.27
N VAL A 662 16.50 -16.40 -5.95
CA VAL A 662 15.36 -16.25 -6.86
C VAL A 662 15.00 -14.79 -7.15
N ASP A 663 15.91 -13.85 -6.89
CA ASP A 663 15.75 -12.44 -7.22
C ASP A 663 15.77 -12.25 -8.76
N PRO A 664 14.81 -11.53 -9.37
CA PRO A 664 14.79 -11.24 -10.80
C PRO A 664 16.04 -10.52 -11.33
N TRP A 665 16.82 -9.87 -10.45
CA TRP A 665 18.07 -9.19 -10.82
C TRP A 665 19.32 -10.01 -10.47
N GLN A 666 19.17 -11.22 -9.92
CA GLN A 666 20.31 -12.04 -9.47
C GLN A 666 21.32 -12.24 -10.60
N VAL A 667 20.85 -12.58 -11.81
CA VAL A 667 21.73 -12.85 -12.95
C VAL A 667 22.55 -11.62 -13.32
N GLN A 668 21.92 -10.44 -13.37
CA GLN A 668 22.59 -9.19 -13.69
C GLN A 668 23.51 -8.73 -12.57
N ALA A 669 23.12 -8.88 -11.31
CA ALA A 669 23.94 -8.56 -10.15
C ALA A 669 25.19 -9.46 -10.10
N LYS A 670 25.03 -10.76 -10.38
CA LYS A 670 26.12 -11.71 -10.50
C LYS A 670 27.06 -11.36 -11.65
N ALA A 671 26.52 -10.93 -12.79
CA ALA A 671 27.32 -10.49 -13.93
C ALA A 671 28.25 -9.31 -13.59
N ILE A 672 27.81 -8.37 -12.74
CA ILE A 672 28.68 -7.29 -12.23
C ILE A 672 29.84 -7.86 -11.42
N SER A 673 29.57 -8.79 -10.49
CA SER A 673 30.61 -9.44 -9.69
C SER A 673 31.60 -10.22 -10.57
N ASP A 674 31.10 -10.92 -11.59
CA ASP A 674 31.93 -11.66 -12.53
C ASP A 674 32.81 -10.73 -13.38
N GLU A 675 32.28 -9.59 -13.82
CA GLU A 675 33.04 -8.58 -14.55
C GLU A 675 34.13 -7.94 -13.67
N LEU A 676 33.82 -7.60 -12.41
CA LEU A 676 34.84 -7.13 -11.46
C LEU A 676 35.95 -8.17 -11.28
N THR A 677 35.57 -9.45 -11.14
CA THR A 677 36.51 -10.56 -10.98
C THR A 677 37.38 -10.76 -12.23
N SER A 678 36.80 -10.69 -13.42
CA SER A 678 37.51 -10.83 -14.70
C SER A 678 38.56 -9.73 -14.89
N LEU A 679 38.30 -8.53 -14.37
CA LEU A 679 39.19 -7.37 -14.38
C LEU A 679 40.23 -7.37 -13.25
N GLY A 680 40.25 -8.41 -12.41
CA GLY A 680 41.16 -8.55 -11.26
C GLY A 680 40.83 -7.59 -10.11
N ILE A 681 39.55 -7.24 -9.94
CA ILE A 681 39.06 -6.32 -8.91
C ILE A 681 38.41 -7.14 -7.78
N ALA A 682 38.92 -6.98 -6.57
CA ALA A 682 38.39 -7.66 -5.39
C ALA A 682 36.96 -7.19 -5.09
N ASN A 683 36.04 -8.15 -4.95
CA ASN A 683 34.64 -7.92 -4.63
C ASN A 683 34.08 -9.08 -3.80
N GLN A 684 33.05 -8.82 -3.01
CA GLN A 684 32.32 -9.84 -2.26
C GLN A 684 30.97 -10.08 -2.91
N TRP A 685 30.75 -11.30 -3.41
CA TRP A 685 29.45 -11.77 -3.87
C TRP A 685 28.80 -12.61 -2.79
N HIS A 686 27.56 -12.28 -2.44
CA HIS A 686 26.74 -13.07 -1.53
C HIS A 686 25.41 -13.43 -2.18
N GLU A 687 25.07 -14.71 -2.12
CA GLU A 687 23.78 -15.21 -2.58
C GLU A 687 23.13 -15.96 -1.43
N TYR A 688 21.97 -15.48 -1.00
CA TYR A 688 21.20 -16.09 0.06
C TYR A 688 19.83 -16.52 -0.46
N ALA A 689 19.17 -17.42 0.26
CA ALA A 689 17.81 -17.81 -0.08
C ALA A 689 16.86 -16.62 0.07
N GLY A 690 16.17 -16.24 -1.01
CA GLY A 690 15.21 -15.12 -0.97
C GLY A 690 14.85 -14.54 -2.33
N ASP A 691 13.79 -13.75 -2.34
CA ASP A 691 13.35 -12.96 -3.49
C ASP A 691 13.62 -11.46 -3.28
N HIS A 692 13.20 -10.63 -4.24
CA HIS A 692 13.37 -9.18 -4.20
C HIS A 692 12.38 -8.51 -3.24
N SER A 693 12.55 -8.75 -1.93
CA SER A 693 11.59 -8.36 -0.92
C SER A 693 12.21 -7.76 0.34
N ALA A 694 11.39 -7.00 1.07
CA ALA A 694 11.73 -6.47 2.38
C ALA A 694 12.27 -7.52 3.36
N ALA A 695 11.75 -8.75 3.29
CA ALA A 695 12.14 -9.83 4.19
C ALA A 695 13.60 -10.21 3.97
N TYR A 696 14.04 -10.29 2.70
CA TYR A 696 15.44 -10.54 2.36
C TYR A 696 16.34 -9.42 2.90
N TRP A 697 16.08 -8.16 2.57
CA TRP A 697 16.94 -7.05 3.04
C TRP A 697 16.96 -6.91 4.56
N SER A 698 15.80 -7.07 5.23
CA SER A 698 15.71 -6.98 6.70
C SER A 698 16.50 -8.08 7.40
N ALA A 699 16.55 -9.29 6.82
CA ALA A 699 17.30 -10.41 7.39
C ALA A 699 18.81 -10.19 7.35
N HIS A 700 19.30 -9.41 6.38
CA HIS A 700 20.72 -9.20 6.11
C HIS A 700 21.26 -7.84 6.57
N VAL A 701 20.44 -7.01 7.23
CA VAL A 701 20.86 -5.71 7.78
C VAL A 701 22.11 -5.84 8.66
N GLY A 702 22.18 -6.88 9.51
CA GLY A 702 23.35 -7.12 10.36
C GLY A 702 24.62 -7.40 9.55
N ASP A 703 24.50 -8.23 8.51
CA ASP A 703 25.60 -8.56 7.59
C ASP A 703 26.10 -7.30 6.86
N TYR A 704 25.17 -6.46 6.40
CA TYR A 704 25.49 -5.20 5.71
C TYR A 704 26.24 -4.23 6.63
N LEU A 705 25.76 -4.05 7.87
CA LEU A 705 26.41 -3.18 8.85
C LEU A 705 27.80 -3.67 9.23
N ALA A 706 27.97 -4.98 9.41
CA ALA A 706 29.28 -5.59 9.67
C ALA A 706 30.25 -5.35 8.51
N PHE A 707 29.79 -5.48 7.25
CA PHE A 707 30.58 -5.15 6.07
C PHE A 707 31.06 -3.69 6.09
N TYR A 708 30.16 -2.74 6.29
CA TYR A 708 30.52 -1.31 6.30
C TYR A 708 31.49 -0.98 7.43
N SER A 709 31.25 -1.50 8.63
CA SER A 709 32.12 -1.33 9.79
C SER A 709 33.54 -1.83 9.52
N ASN A 710 33.67 -3.07 9.03
CA ASN A 710 34.96 -3.67 8.70
C ASN A 710 35.69 -2.90 7.58
N ALA A 711 34.93 -2.39 6.60
CA ALA A 711 35.48 -1.58 5.53
C ALA A 711 35.99 -0.21 6.02
N PHE A 712 35.37 0.39 7.05
CA PHE A 712 35.88 1.60 7.68
C PHE A 712 37.13 1.34 8.53
N ALA A 713 37.16 0.23 9.28
CA ALA A 713 38.28 -0.12 10.15
C ALA A 713 39.57 -0.47 9.38
N SER A 714 39.44 -0.92 8.13
CA SER A 714 40.57 -1.33 7.29
C SER A 714 41.25 -0.21 6.49
N ARG A 715 40.85 1.08 6.65
CA ARG A 715 41.20 2.16 5.70
C ARG A 715 41.80 3.44 6.25
#